data_AF-D7B8H3-F1
#
_entry.id   AF-D7B8H3-F1
#
_cell.length_a   1.000
_cell.length_b   1.000
_cell.length_c   1.000
_cell.angle_alpha   90.00
_cell.angle_beta   90.00
_cell.angle_gamma   90.00
#
_symmetry.space_group_name_H-M   'P 1'
#
loop_
_entity.id
_entity.type
_entity.pdbx_description
1 polymer ?
#
loop_
_entity_poly.entity_id
_entity_poly.type
_entity_poly.pdbx_seq_one_letter_code
_entity_poly.pdbx_strand_id
1 'polypeptide(L)'
;MTRVPETFEGGTALLDALARSGLPREVSSWVSAALWGEDALEARLRGERVPEPEPAAEPPAGRVRRTYLTGIRVQGFRGIGRPAELTFDAGPGLTVIVGRNGSGKSSFAEAAEAALTGRNPRWDSMPTGWRDGWRNLHYDERTEATVDVRVAGDEGSTRISRRWTGESVRSARGEVVHPDGEVSPLRTMDWGDNLVRYRPFLSYDELGRTVTGRSAELYDTLTGLLGLSGLAEAERRLAKVCDGLAKRRDRPSRELRYLLDALRASDDPRAVQAVQLLTASYFDMDALRRLASDTGPSDPELHTVLRRLRRLAVPERTLMSDVVNELRGASMELAMAAGSKGDRAHGVVRLLEQALEHHQRHPSETECPTCSAPLGADWVRRANAQLRALKPQAAVVSAAYERADAARDQARFLMSPAPGWLPPESELGQVWSLWESGADIEDLAELAEHIEAVGRRLRAAAVSARRDASERLEDPTGGWSELAEQLSGWLDDAQDALTAREVLNGAEAALNWLSEQARILREERLGPVAAQAEQVWYRLRQERHIDLQGMRLIGRGARRRVEVDVSVDGVGDQTSAPGLLSQGEFQALALSICLPRTLVEGNPFGFLVLDDPVQAMDTETVEGLSAVLAEVGRHRQLIVFTHDTRLSDALRRLGLPADIRTINRDAMSNVWVEAV
;
A
#
# COMPACT_ATOMS: atom_id res chain seq x y z
N MET A 1 -16.41 -17.40 -16.60
CA MET A 1 -16.54 -17.31 -15.13
C MET A 1 -17.91 -17.83 -14.76
N THR A 2 -18.01 -19.12 -14.43
CA THR A 2 -19.23 -19.83 -14.00
C THR A 2 -19.27 -19.89 -12.47
N ARG A 3 -19.17 -18.73 -11.81
CA ARG A 3 -19.53 -18.64 -10.40
C ARG A 3 -20.97 -18.17 -10.35
N VAL A 4 -21.80 -18.87 -9.59
CA VAL A 4 -23.14 -18.44 -9.18
C VAL A 4 -22.96 -17.25 -8.22
N PRO A 5 -23.87 -16.26 -8.17
CA PRO A 5 -23.80 -15.20 -7.15
C PRO A 5 -23.58 -15.81 -5.77
N GLU A 6 -22.89 -15.13 -4.86
CA GLU A 6 -22.95 -15.50 -3.43
C GLU A 6 -24.42 -15.34 -3.01
N THR A 7 -25.19 -16.42 -3.09
CA THR A 7 -26.62 -16.43 -2.81
C THR A 7 -26.81 -16.16 -1.33
N PHE A 8 -27.22 -14.94 -0.99
CA PHE A 8 -27.75 -14.64 0.32
C PHE A 8 -29.27 -14.45 0.23
N GLU A 9 -29.99 -14.90 1.25
CA GLU A 9 -31.45 -14.75 1.34
C GLU A 9 -31.82 -13.28 1.20
N GLY A 10 -32.65 -12.93 0.21
CA GLY A 10 -33.01 -11.54 -0.12
C GLY A 10 -32.25 -10.90 -1.27
N GLY A 11 -31.31 -11.62 -1.91
CA GLY A 11 -30.66 -11.16 -3.14
C GLY A 11 -31.66 -10.83 -4.24
N THR A 12 -32.73 -11.61 -4.39
CA THR A 12 -33.87 -11.38 -5.30
C THR A 12 -34.56 -10.05 -5.02
N ALA A 13 -34.93 -9.77 -3.77
CA ALA A 13 -35.58 -8.52 -3.38
C ALA A 13 -34.69 -7.28 -3.67
N LEU A 14 -33.38 -7.41 -3.45
CA LEU A 14 -32.42 -6.35 -3.73
C LEU A 14 -32.19 -6.13 -5.23
N LEU A 15 -32.13 -7.21 -6.02
CA LEU A 15 -32.04 -7.15 -7.47
C LEU A 15 -33.30 -6.56 -8.11
N ASP A 16 -34.48 -6.90 -7.58
CA ASP A 16 -35.74 -6.28 -7.99
C ASP A 16 -35.80 -4.80 -7.62
N ALA A 17 -35.32 -4.43 -6.42
CA ALA A 17 -35.19 -3.04 -6.02
C ALA A 17 -34.22 -2.27 -6.92
N LEU A 18 -33.11 -2.89 -7.32
CA LEU A 18 -32.14 -2.33 -8.25
C LEU A 18 -32.76 -2.11 -9.63
N ALA A 19 -33.50 -3.10 -10.16
CA ALA A 19 -34.20 -3.00 -11.44
C ALA A 19 -35.26 -1.89 -11.45
N ARG A 20 -35.94 -1.66 -10.32
CA ARG A 20 -36.96 -0.62 -10.16
C ARG A 20 -36.41 0.77 -9.81
N SER A 21 -35.13 0.87 -9.43
CA SER A 21 -34.54 2.11 -8.91
C SER A 21 -34.38 3.23 -9.93
N GLY A 22 -34.35 2.90 -11.23
CA GLY A 22 -34.07 3.87 -12.30
C GLY A 22 -32.65 4.44 -12.28
N LEU A 23 -31.72 3.83 -11.54
CA LEU A 23 -30.33 4.28 -11.47
C LEU A 23 -29.64 4.26 -12.85
N PRO A 24 -28.69 5.17 -13.11
CA PRO A 24 -27.86 5.09 -14.30
C PRO A 24 -27.16 3.73 -14.40
N ARG A 25 -27.00 3.21 -15.63
CA ARG A 25 -26.39 1.90 -15.87
C ARG A 25 -25.02 1.76 -15.21
N GLU A 26 -24.21 2.81 -15.24
CA GLU A 26 -22.90 2.83 -14.59
C GLU A 26 -22.98 2.57 -13.09
N VAL A 27 -23.92 3.21 -12.39
CA VAL A 27 -24.13 3.03 -10.95
C VAL A 27 -24.67 1.62 -10.66
N SER A 28 -25.66 1.17 -11.44
CA SER A 28 -26.24 -0.18 -11.26
C SER A 28 -25.22 -1.30 -11.48
N SER A 29 -24.22 -1.07 -12.36
CA SER A 29 -23.14 -2.03 -12.62
C SER A 29 -22.20 -2.20 -11.42
N TRP A 30 -21.94 -1.12 -10.66
CA TRP A 30 -21.14 -1.17 -9.43
C TRP A 30 -21.85 -1.95 -8.33
N VAL A 31 -23.15 -1.73 -8.17
CA VAL A 31 -23.96 -2.49 -7.22
C VAL A 31 -23.96 -3.98 -7.60
N SER A 32 -24.22 -4.28 -8.86
CA SER A 32 -24.22 -5.67 -9.36
C SER A 32 -22.86 -6.34 -9.12
N ALA A 33 -21.75 -5.66 -9.46
CA ALA A 33 -20.40 -6.16 -9.22
C ALA A 33 -20.14 -6.45 -7.74
N ALA A 34 -20.58 -5.58 -6.83
CA ALA A 34 -20.43 -5.80 -5.40
C ALA A 34 -21.17 -7.06 -4.89
N LEU A 35 -22.32 -7.37 -5.49
CA LEU A 35 -23.10 -8.57 -5.18
C LEU A 35 -22.49 -9.86 -5.75
N TRP A 36 -21.81 -9.76 -6.89
CA TRP A 36 -21.11 -10.90 -7.52
C TRP A 36 -19.79 -11.26 -6.83
N GLY A 37 -19.15 -10.29 -6.17
CA GLY A 37 -17.95 -10.51 -5.36
C GLY A 37 -16.74 -9.70 -5.83
N GLU A 38 -15.58 -9.96 -5.20
CA GLU A 38 -14.35 -9.19 -5.41
C GLU A 38 -13.85 -9.29 -6.87
N ASP A 39 -13.88 -10.48 -7.48
CA ASP A 39 -13.49 -10.70 -8.88
C ASP A 39 -14.28 -9.80 -9.86
N ALA A 40 -15.58 -9.59 -9.60
CA ALA A 40 -16.44 -8.78 -10.44
C ALA A 40 -16.18 -7.27 -10.25
N LEU A 41 -15.87 -6.83 -9.03
CA LEU A 41 -15.44 -5.46 -8.77
C LEU A 41 -14.09 -5.15 -9.42
N GLU A 42 -13.14 -6.08 -9.39
CA GLU A 42 -11.85 -5.95 -10.07
C GLU A 42 -12.01 -5.90 -11.60
N ALA A 43 -12.87 -6.75 -12.17
CA ALA A 43 -13.21 -6.69 -13.59
C ALA A 43 -13.83 -5.31 -13.93
N ARG A 44 -14.74 -4.80 -13.09
CA ARG A 44 -15.37 -3.50 -13.29
C ARG A 44 -14.37 -2.35 -13.24
N LEU A 45 -13.40 -2.41 -12.32
CA LEU A 45 -12.29 -1.45 -12.21
C LEU A 45 -11.39 -1.45 -13.45
N ARG A 46 -11.24 -2.60 -14.13
CA ARG A 46 -10.54 -2.73 -15.41
C ARG A 46 -11.37 -2.28 -16.62
N GLY A 47 -12.61 -1.83 -16.41
CA GLY A 47 -13.53 -1.45 -17.49
C GLY A 47 -14.18 -2.65 -18.20
N GLU A 48 -14.05 -3.86 -17.66
CA GLU A 48 -14.66 -5.06 -18.20
C GLU A 48 -16.15 -5.11 -17.86
N ARG A 49 -16.92 -5.80 -18.72
CA ARG A 49 -18.36 -5.96 -18.53
C ARG A 49 -18.63 -7.04 -17.49
N VAL A 50 -19.25 -6.65 -16.39
CA VAL A 50 -19.72 -7.60 -15.37
C VAL A 50 -21.02 -8.25 -15.87
N PRO A 51 -21.18 -9.58 -15.78
CA PRO A 51 -22.43 -10.26 -16.10
C PRO A 51 -23.60 -9.65 -15.32
N GLU A 52 -24.75 -9.48 -15.98
CA GLU A 52 -25.97 -9.13 -15.25
C GLU A 52 -26.36 -10.29 -14.33
N PRO A 53 -26.77 -9.99 -13.09
CA PRO A 53 -27.19 -11.02 -12.14
C PRO A 53 -28.38 -11.80 -12.70
N GLU A 54 -28.19 -13.08 -12.99
CA GLU A 54 -29.32 -14.00 -13.16
C GLU A 54 -29.89 -14.27 -11.76
N PRO A 55 -31.21 -14.13 -11.56
CA PRO A 55 -31.83 -14.48 -10.31
C PRO A 55 -31.59 -15.97 -10.05
N ALA A 56 -30.72 -16.27 -9.08
CA ALA A 56 -30.60 -17.63 -8.59
C ALA A 56 -31.97 -18.05 -8.06
N ALA A 57 -32.46 -19.20 -8.50
CA ALA A 57 -33.70 -19.76 -8.00
C ALA A 57 -33.59 -19.86 -6.47
N GLU A 58 -34.49 -19.18 -5.76
CA GLU A 58 -34.64 -19.42 -4.33
C GLU A 58 -34.81 -20.92 -4.13
N PRO A 59 -34.00 -21.57 -3.26
CA PRO A 59 -34.25 -22.96 -2.94
C PRO A 59 -35.70 -23.04 -2.49
N PRO A 60 -36.49 -23.99 -3.01
CA PRO A 60 -37.90 -24.08 -2.66
C PRO A 60 -38.01 -24.12 -1.14
N ALA A 61 -38.95 -23.34 -0.58
CA ALA A 61 -39.29 -23.34 0.83
C ALA A 61 -39.84 -24.73 1.23
N GLY A 62 -38.97 -25.73 1.26
CA GLY A 62 -39.24 -27.02 1.84
C GLY A 62 -39.40 -26.82 3.33
N ARG A 63 -40.41 -27.46 3.93
CA ARG A 63 -40.55 -27.49 5.39
C ARG A 63 -39.24 -28.03 5.97
N VAL A 64 -38.47 -27.16 6.62
CA VAL A 64 -37.22 -27.55 7.26
C VAL A 64 -37.54 -28.61 8.32
N ARG A 65 -37.02 -29.83 8.13
CA ARG A 65 -37.20 -30.93 9.07
C ARG A 65 -36.38 -30.62 10.33
N ARG A 66 -37.06 -30.42 11.45
CA ARG A 66 -36.42 -30.08 12.71
C ARG A 66 -35.61 -31.25 13.24
N THR A 67 -34.45 -30.96 13.82
CA THR A 67 -33.60 -31.94 14.49
C THR A 67 -33.72 -31.76 16.00
N TYR A 68 -33.86 -32.86 16.73
CA TYR A 68 -33.90 -32.89 18.19
C TYR A 68 -32.68 -33.60 18.75
N LEU A 69 -32.19 -33.16 19.91
CA LEU A 69 -31.10 -33.78 20.64
C LEU A 69 -31.66 -34.96 21.45
N THR A 70 -31.11 -36.15 21.30
CA THR A 70 -31.61 -37.35 22.00
C THR A 70 -30.59 -37.95 22.95
N GLY A 71 -29.31 -37.62 22.78
CA GLY A 71 -28.27 -38.09 23.67
C GLY A 71 -27.01 -37.23 23.63
N ILE A 72 -26.34 -37.08 24.77
CA ILE A 72 -24.98 -36.54 24.87
C ILE A 72 -24.16 -37.55 25.68
N ARG A 73 -23.11 -38.10 25.08
CA ARG A 73 -22.12 -38.96 25.76
C ARG A 73 -20.77 -38.27 25.77
N VAL A 74 -20.12 -38.25 26.92
CA VAL A 74 -18.84 -37.56 27.11
C VAL A 74 -17.90 -38.44 27.92
N GLN A 75 -16.62 -38.46 27.52
CA GLN A 75 -15.56 -39.11 28.27
C GLN A 75 -14.22 -38.39 28.06
N GLY A 76 -13.37 -38.41 29.08
CA GLY A 76 -12.03 -37.82 29.05
C GLY A 76 -11.99 -36.32 28.73
N PHE A 77 -13.10 -35.61 28.93
CA PHE A 77 -13.29 -34.22 28.51
C PHE A 77 -13.67 -33.36 29.72
N ARG A 78 -12.85 -32.34 30.00
CA ARG A 78 -13.09 -31.35 31.04
C ARG A 78 -13.34 -31.99 32.40
N GLY A 79 -14.48 -31.72 33.04
CA GLY A 79 -14.83 -32.27 34.34
C GLY A 79 -15.23 -33.75 34.31
N ILE A 80 -15.43 -34.34 33.13
CA ILE A 80 -15.98 -35.69 32.94
C ILE A 80 -14.85 -36.66 32.60
N GLY A 81 -14.66 -37.67 33.47
CA GLY A 81 -13.62 -38.69 33.35
C GLY A 81 -14.13 -39.90 32.59
N ARG A 82 -14.65 -40.90 33.31
CA ARG A 82 -15.28 -42.09 32.71
C ARG A 82 -16.50 -41.73 31.87
N PRO A 83 -16.91 -42.60 30.92
CA PRO A 83 -18.07 -42.36 30.07
C PRO A 83 -19.33 -42.05 30.87
N ALA A 84 -19.92 -40.88 30.60
CA ALA A 84 -21.17 -40.42 31.17
C ALA A 84 -22.15 -40.04 30.06
N GLU A 85 -23.43 -40.32 30.25
CA GLU A 85 -24.49 -40.14 29.26
C GLU A 85 -25.70 -39.39 29.81
N LEU A 86 -26.24 -38.50 28.99
CA LEU A 86 -27.52 -37.83 29.16
C LEU A 86 -28.43 -38.19 27.99
N THR A 87 -29.64 -38.65 28.26
CA THR A 87 -30.64 -38.99 27.23
C THR A 87 -31.85 -38.06 27.30
N PHE A 88 -32.46 -37.76 26.15
CA PHE A 88 -33.59 -36.84 26.04
C PHE A 88 -34.64 -37.39 25.07
N ASP A 89 -35.90 -37.07 25.33
CA ASP A 89 -37.00 -37.36 24.41
C ASP A 89 -36.90 -36.44 23.19
N ALA A 90 -37.10 -36.98 21.98
CA ALA A 90 -37.14 -36.13 20.79
C ALA A 90 -38.49 -35.43 20.69
N GLY A 91 -38.48 -34.12 20.91
CA GLY A 91 -39.64 -33.28 20.73
C GLY A 91 -39.54 -32.01 21.56
N PRO A 92 -40.51 -31.10 21.42
CA PRO A 92 -40.63 -29.94 22.31
C PRO A 92 -40.77 -30.38 23.77
N GLY A 93 -40.10 -29.65 24.65
CA GLY A 93 -40.13 -29.88 26.10
C GLY A 93 -39.04 -29.07 26.79
N LEU A 94 -39.16 -28.89 28.10
CA LEU A 94 -38.15 -28.26 28.93
C LEU A 94 -37.52 -29.30 29.86
N THR A 95 -36.22 -29.54 29.71
CA THR A 95 -35.41 -30.34 30.64
C THR A 95 -34.46 -29.42 31.39
N VAL A 96 -34.48 -29.49 32.72
CA VAL A 96 -33.59 -28.71 33.60
C VAL A 96 -32.69 -29.64 34.39
N ILE A 97 -31.38 -29.52 34.17
CA ILE A 97 -30.34 -30.31 34.82
C ILE A 97 -29.66 -29.44 35.88
N VAL A 98 -29.94 -29.74 37.14
CA VAL A 98 -29.48 -28.99 38.31
C VAL A 98 -28.31 -29.71 38.98
N GLY A 99 -27.29 -28.98 39.42
CA GLY A 99 -26.22 -29.60 40.22
C GLY A 99 -25.21 -28.59 40.72
N ARG A 100 -24.37 -28.98 41.69
CA ARG A 100 -23.37 -28.09 42.30
C ARG A 100 -22.35 -27.56 41.27
N ASN A 101 -21.72 -26.43 41.56
CA ASN A 101 -20.63 -25.92 40.72
C ASN A 101 -19.50 -26.97 40.59
N GLY A 102 -19.03 -27.17 39.35
CA GLY A 102 -18.03 -28.19 39.04
C GLY A 102 -18.56 -29.62 38.83
N SER A 103 -19.89 -29.84 38.82
CA SER A 103 -20.50 -31.17 38.64
C SER A 103 -20.46 -31.75 37.21
N GLY A 104 -19.93 -31.01 36.23
CA GLY A 104 -19.86 -31.47 34.83
C GLY A 104 -20.94 -30.90 33.90
N LYS A 105 -21.87 -30.06 34.40
CA LYS A 105 -22.89 -29.33 33.61
C LYS A 105 -22.35 -28.65 32.34
N SER A 106 -21.49 -27.65 32.52
CA SER A 106 -20.86 -26.94 31.41
C SER A 106 -19.97 -27.87 30.58
N SER A 107 -19.45 -28.96 31.15
CA SER A 107 -18.68 -29.96 30.37
C SER A 107 -19.56 -30.72 29.39
N PHE A 108 -20.81 -31.05 29.74
CA PHE A 108 -21.78 -31.64 28.81
C PHE A 108 -22.21 -30.65 27.72
N ALA A 109 -22.54 -29.41 28.09
CA ALA A 109 -22.93 -28.38 27.12
C ALA A 109 -21.79 -28.07 26.12
N GLU A 110 -20.57 -27.82 26.63
CA GLU A 110 -19.38 -27.56 25.81
C GLU A 110 -19.02 -28.78 24.93
N ALA A 111 -19.17 -30.01 25.44
CA ALA A 111 -18.90 -31.22 24.67
C ALA A 111 -19.91 -31.41 23.53
N ALA A 112 -21.20 -31.16 23.78
CA ALA A 112 -22.24 -31.23 22.76
C ALA A 112 -22.01 -30.17 21.67
N GLU A 113 -21.69 -28.93 22.06
CA GLU A 113 -21.34 -27.87 21.12
C GLU A 113 -20.10 -28.23 20.30
N ALA A 114 -19.05 -28.73 20.94
CA ALA A 114 -17.82 -29.13 20.27
C ALA A 114 -18.07 -30.27 19.28
N ALA A 115 -18.89 -31.27 19.65
CA ALA A 115 -19.27 -32.38 18.78
C ALA A 115 -19.91 -31.87 17.47
N LEU A 116 -20.87 -30.95 17.57
CA LEU A 116 -21.62 -30.44 16.41
C LEU A 116 -20.86 -29.40 15.59
N THR A 117 -20.20 -28.44 16.24
CA THR A 117 -19.58 -27.29 15.55
C THR A 117 -18.12 -27.53 15.18
N GLY A 118 -17.44 -28.44 15.89
CA GLY A 118 -16.00 -28.62 15.79
C GLY A 118 -15.15 -27.49 16.34
N ARG A 119 -15.79 -26.53 17.01
CA ARG A 119 -15.13 -25.42 17.70
C ARG A 119 -15.56 -25.40 19.15
N ASN A 120 -14.80 -24.71 19.98
CA ASN A 120 -15.22 -24.35 21.32
C ASN A 120 -14.96 -22.84 21.49
N PRO A 121 -16.00 -21.99 21.50
CA PRO A 121 -15.88 -20.54 21.55
C PRO A 121 -15.05 -20.02 22.72
N ARG A 122 -15.06 -20.75 23.84
CA ARG A 122 -14.27 -20.42 25.03
C ARG A 122 -12.77 -20.50 24.74
N TRP A 123 -12.31 -21.47 23.96
CA TRP A 123 -10.87 -21.70 23.74
C TRP A 123 -10.29 -20.91 22.57
N ASP A 124 -11.11 -20.60 21.56
CA ASP A 124 -10.70 -19.72 20.46
C ASP A 124 -10.32 -18.32 20.99
N SER A 125 -10.90 -17.89 22.11
CA SER A 125 -10.61 -16.60 22.77
C SER A 125 -9.51 -16.65 23.85
N MET A 126 -9.00 -17.82 24.25
CA MET A 126 -8.08 -17.93 25.40
C MET A 126 -6.60 -17.92 24.99
N PRO A 127 -5.71 -17.32 25.81
CA PRO A 127 -4.25 -17.37 25.63
C PRO A 127 -3.74 -18.82 25.59
N THR A 128 -2.64 -19.06 24.87
CA THR A 128 -2.14 -20.40 24.54
C THR A 128 -1.99 -21.34 25.74
N GLY A 129 -1.56 -20.85 26.92
CA GLY A 129 -1.37 -21.67 28.13
C GLY A 129 -2.65 -22.14 28.84
N TRP A 130 -3.82 -21.62 28.45
CA TRP A 130 -5.12 -22.10 28.96
C TRP A 130 -5.79 -23.11 28.02
N ARG A 131 -5.20 -23.36 26.84
CA ARG A 131 -5.70 -24.32 25.86
C ARG A 131 -5.40 -25.77 26.19
N ASP A 132 -4.74 -26.05 27.31
CA ASP A 132 -4.37 -27.40 27.75
C ASP A 132 -5.37 -27.99 28.77
N GLY A 133 -6.28 -27.17 29.32
CA GLY A 133 -7.24 -27.58 30.35
C GLY A 133 -8.55 -28.22 29.84
N TRP A 134 -8.52 -28.86 28.67
CA TRP A 134 -9.69 -29.49 28.05
C TRP A 134 -9.75 -31.01 28.20
N ARG A 135 -8.60 -31.66 28.40
CA ARG A 135 -8.55 -33.09 28.76
C ARG A 135 -8.86 -33.24 30.24
N ASN A 136 -9.58 -34.31 30.58
CA ASN A 136 -9.80 -34.65 31.96
C ASN A 136 -8.48 -35.15 32.60
N LEU A 137 -8.22 -34.75 33.85
CA LEU A 137 -6.99 -35.13 34.56
C LEU A 137 -7.04 -36.52 35.19
N HIS A 138 -8.24 -37.09 35.35
CA HIS A 138 -8.48 -38.37 36.01
C HIS A 138 -8.79 -39.50 35.02
N TYR A 139 -8.77 -39.21 33.71
CA TYR A 139 -9.07 -40.18 32.65
C TYR A 139 -8.34 -39.82 31.35
N ASP A 140 -7.32 -40.59 30.99
CA ASP A 140 -6.42 -40.38 29.85
C ASP A 140 -6.59 -41.41 28.72
N GLU A 141 -7.39 -42.46 28.92
CA GLU A 141 -7.59 -43.54 27.93
C GLU A 141 -8.16 -43.02 26.60
N ARG A 142 -9.24 -42.21 26.66
CA ARG A 142 -9.92 -41.71 25.45
C ARG A 142 -10.74 -40.46 25.75
N THR A 143 -10.45 -39.39 25.01
CA THR A 143 -11.24 -38.15 25.02
C THR A 143 -12.17 -38.11 23.82
N GLU A 144 -13.48 -38.13 24.10
CA GLU A 144 -14.53 -38.19 23.08
C GLU A 144 -15.81 -37.50 23.56
N ALA A 145 -16.46 -36.81 22.63
CA ALA A 145 -17.79 -36.25 22.79
C ALA A 145 -18.67 -36.79 21.68
N THR A 146 -19.81 -37.35 22.05
CA THR A 146 -20.78 -37.92 21.11
C THR A 146 -22.14 -37.33 21.37
N VAL A 147 -22.82 -36.97 20.29
CA VAL A 147 -24.17 -36.43 20.30
C VAL A 147 -25.05 -37.32 19.42
N ASP A 148 -26.16 -37.79 19.97
CA ASP A 148 -27.21 -38.45 19.20
C ASP A 148 -28.30 -37.43 18.89
N VAL A 149 -28.70 -37.35 17.62
CA VAL A 149 -29.74 -36.45 17.13
C VAL A 149 -30.80 -37.23 16.35
N ARG A 150 -32.04 -36.73 16.36
CA ARG A 150 -33.15 -37.30 15.58
C ARG A 150 -33.77 -36.22 14.72
N VAL A 151 -33.72 -36.41 13.40
CA VAL A 151 -34.42 -35.54 12.45
C VAL A 151 -35.90 -35.94 12.42
N ALA A 152 -36.79 -34.97 12.47
CA ALA A 152 -38.23 -35.19 12.49
C ALA A 152 -38.68 -35.98 11.26
N GLY A 153 -39.22 -37.18 11.49
CA GLY A 153 -39.68 -38.11 10.45
C GLY A 153 -38.69 -39.22 10.09
N ASP A 154 -37.47 -39.22 10.64
CA ASP A 154 -36.55 -40.36 10.52
C ASP A 154 -36.91 -41.43 11.56
N GLU A 155 -36.75 -42.71 11.21
CA GLU A 155 -37.03 -43.84 12.10
C GLU A 155 -35.92 -44.08 13.15
N GLY A 156 -34.72 -43.54 12.92
CA GLY A 156 -33.55 -43.73 13.78
C GLY A 156 -32.82 -42.44 14.14
N SER A 157 -31.86 -42.54 15.07
CA SER A 157 -30.98 -41.43 15.45
C SER A 157 -29.73 -41.41 14.60
N THR A 158 -29.30 -40.23 14.20
CA THR A 158 -27.96 -39.99 13.66
C THR A 158 -26.99 -39.74 14.82
N ARG A 159 -25.82 -40.37 14.82
CA ARG A 159 -24.80 -40.21 15.85
C ARG A 159 -23.62 -39.42 15.31
N ILE A 160 -23.27 -38.35 16.01
CA ILE A 160 -22.16 -37.46 15.68
C ILE A 160 -21.13 -37.61 16.78
N SER A 161 -19.94 -38.14 16.47
CA SER A 161 -18.86 -38.27 17.45
C SER A 161 -17.65 -37.43 17.06
N ARG A 162 -16.94 -36.93 18.08
CA ARG A 162 -15.64 -36.27 17.93
C ARG A 162 -14.64 -36.84 18.91
N ARG A 163 -13.48 -37.19 18.38
CA ARG A 163 -12.36 -37.78 19.11
C ARG A 163 -11.13 -36.91 19.02
N TRP A 164 -10.43 -36.73 20.13
CA TRP A 164 -9.19 -35.96 20.15
C TRP A 164 -7.98 -36.86 20.41
N THR A 165 -7.13 -37.00 19.41
CA THR A 165 -5.96 -37.89 19.47
C THR A 165 -4.62 -37.16 19.66
N GLY A 166 -4.59 -35.83 19.52
CA GLY A 166 -3.39 -35.01 19.71
C GLY A 166 -3.47 -34.10 20.93
N GLU A 167 -2.38 -33.41 21.25
CA GLU A 167 -2.29 -32.51 22.41
C GLU A 167 -3.12 -31.23 22.23
N SER A 168 -3.26 -30.77 20.99
CA SER A 168 -4.11 -29.62 20.68
C SER A 168 -5.58 -29.99 20.66
N VAL A 169 -6.41 -29.10 21.19
CA VAL A 169 -7.87 -29.19 21.06
C VAL A 169 -8.38 -29.14 19.61
N ARG A 170 -7.53 -28.69 18.67
CA ARG A 170 -7.78 -28.71 17.23
C ARG A 170 -7.52 -30.07 16.58
N SER A 171 -6.99 -31.04 17.31
CA SER A 171 -6.75 -32.41 16.80
C SER A 171 -8.03 -33.25 16.64
N ALA A 172 -9.20 -32.66 16.90
CA ALA A 172 -10.49 -33.33 16.85
C ALA A 172 -10.77 -33.92 15.46
N ARG A 173 -11.04 -35.22 15.39
CA ARG A 173 -11.59 -35.89 14.21
C ARG A 173 -13.05 -36.23 14.48
N GLY A 174 -13.92 -35.91 13.52
CA GLY A 174 -15.35 -36.14 13.64
C GLY A 174 -15.87 -37.12 12.59
N GLU A 175 -16.81 -37.97 13.00
CA GLU A 175 -17.53 -38.92 12.16
C GLU A 175 -19.03 -38.84 12.47
N VAL A 176 -19.84 -39.19 11.48
CA VAL A 176 -21.29 -39.21 11.54
C VAL A 176 -21.75 -40.60 11.14
N VAL A 177 -22.53 -41.25 12.00
CA VAL A 177 -23.16 -42.54 11.73
C VAL A 177 -24.66 -42.29 11.54
N HIS A 178 -25.14 -42.51 10.32
CA HIS A 178 -26.53 -42.31 9.92
C HIS A 178 -27.44 -43.45 10.44
N PRO A 179 -28.79 -43.27 10.40
CA PRO A 179 -29.73 -44.30 10.87
C PRO A 179 -29.59 -45.66 10.17
N ASP A 180 -29.13 -45.67 8.92
CA ASP A 180 -28.86 -46.87 8.11
C ASP A 180 -27.49 -47.51 8.39
N GLY A 181 -26.69 -46.91 9.27
CA GLY A 181 -25.33 -47.34 9.60
C GLY A 181 -24.24 -46.80 8.68
N GLU A 182 -24.58 -45.99 7.66
CA GLU A 182 -23.59 -45.34 6.81
C GLU A 182 -22.73 -44.37 7.64
N VAL A 183 -21.41 -44.42 7.43
CA VAL A 183 -20.46 -43.52 8.10
C VAL A 183 -19.97 -42.45 7.13
N SER A 184 -20.15 -41.19 7.52
CA SER A 184 -19.74 -40.04 6.73
C SER A 184 -18.96 -39.00 7.55
N PRO A 185 -18.11 -38.16 6.93
CA PRO A 185 -17.45 -37.06 7.62
C PRO A 185 -18.45 -35.97 8.02
N LEU A 186 -18.30 -35.30 9.17
CA LEU A 186 -19.27 -34.26 9.61
C LEU A 186 -19.57 -33.15 8.57
N ARG A 187 -18.61 -32.81 7.71
CA ARG A 187 -18.80 -31.83 6.62
C ARG A 187 -19.87 -32.23 5.59
N THR A 188 -20.29 -33.50 5.55
CA THR A 188 -21.36 -33.97 4.68
C THR A 188 -22.74 -33.78 5.29
N MET A 189 -22.85 -33.41 6.57
CA MET A 189 -24.11 -32.92 7.11
C MET A 189 -24.42 -31.54 6.51
N ASP A 190 -25.63 -31.39 5.99
CA ASP A 190 -26.17 -30.15 5.39
C ASP A 190 -26.50 -29.06 6.44
N TRP A 191 -25.78 -29.07 7.55
CA TRP A 191 -25.93 -28.11 8.63
C TRP A 191 -24.95 -26.95 8.56
N GLY A 192 -23.93 -27.02 7.69
CA GLY A 192 -22.80 -26.09 7.53
C GLY A 192 -23.05 -24.67 8.08
N ASP A 193 -23.61 -23.79 7.25
CA ASP A 193 -23.87 -22.40 7.62
C ASP A 193 -25.02 -22.25 8.63
N ASN A 194 -25.94 -23.21 8.69
CA ASN A 194 -27.05 -23.20 9.64
C ASN A 194 -26.57 -23.28 11.11
N LEU A 195 -25.55 -24.09 11.41
CA LEU A 195 -24.95 -24.17 12.75
C LEU A 195 -24.34 -22.85 13.21
N VAL A 196 -23.85 -22.03 12.28
CA VAL A 196 -23.31 -20.70 12.57
C VAL A 196 -24.46 -19.69 12.72
N ARG A 197 -25.42 -19.72 11.79
CA ARG A 197 -26.56 -18.80 11.72
C ARG A 197 -27.49 -18.90 12.92
N TYR A 198 -27.93 -20.12 13.24
CA TYR A 198 -28.94 -20.38 14.27
C TYR A 198 -28.35 -20.82 15.60
N ARG A 199 -27.12 -21.37 15.59
CA ARG A 199 -26.34 -21.88 16.73
C ARG A 199 -27.19 -22.28 17.95
N PRO A 200 -27.50 -23.59 18.13
CA PRO A 200 -28.42 -24.07 19.18
C PRO A 200 -27.77 -24.19 20.57
N PHE A 201 -26.82 -23.32 20.89
CA PHE A 201 -26.08 -23.31 22.15
C PHE A 201 -25.98 -21.88 22.66
N LEU A 202 -26.30 -21.68 23.93
CA LEU A 202 -26.20 -20.39 24.61
C LEU A 202 -25.46 -20.59 25.93
N SER A 203 -24.20 -20.15 25.98
CA SER A 203 -23.36 -20.28 27.17
C SER A 203 -23.28 -18.96 27.95
N TYR A 204 -22.92 -19.05 29.23
CA TYR A 204 -22.64 -17.88 30.07
C TYR A 204 -21.74 -16.85 29.38
N ASP A 205 -20.60 -17.29 28.88
CA ASP A 205 -19.55 -16.43 28.34
C ASP A 205 -20.05 -15.65 27.11
N GLU A 206 -20.96 -16.24 26.34
CA GLU A 206 -21.61 -15.58 25.22
C GLU A 206 -22.60 -14.51 25.65
N LEU A 207 -23.45 -14.79 26.65
CA LEU A 207 -24.44 -13.84 27.19
C LEU A 207 -23.76 -12.59 27.78
N GLY A 208 -22.61 -12.77 28.44
CA GLY A 208 -21.79 -11.66 28.91
C GLY A 208 -21.16 -10.86 27.76
N ARG A 209 -20.52 -11.53 26.78
CA ARG A 209 -19.77 -10.86 25.70
C ARG A 209 -20.63 -10.13 24.66
N THR A 210 -21.78 -10.69 24.30
CA THR A 210 -22.65 -10.14 23.23
C THR A 210 -23.06 -8.70 23.49
N VAL A 211 -23.19 -8.32 24.75
CA VAL A 211 -23.71 -6.99 25.08
C VAL A 211 -22.64 -6.11 25.78
N THR A 212 -21.69 -6.65 26.58
CA THR A 212 -20.85 -5.80 27.49
C THR A 212 -19.58 -5.25 26.84
N GLY A 213 -19.08 -5.87 25.76
CA GLY A 213 -17.72 -5.58 25.30
C GLY A 213 -17.54 -5.38 23.80
N ARG A 214 -18.39 -5.96 22.95
CA ARG A 214 -18.23 -5.90 21.49
C ARG A 214 -19.58 -5.85 20.79
N SER A 215 -20.17 -4.66 20.75
CA SER A 215 -21.42 -4.38 20.03
C SER A 215 -21.42 -4.82 18.56
N ALA A 216 -20.24 -4.98 17.96
CA ALA A 216 -20.04 -5.55 16.62
C ALA A 216 -20.31 -7.07 16.53
N GLU A 217 -20.02 -7.86 17.58
CA GLU A 217 -20.24 -9.31 17.56
C GLU A 217 -21.73 -9.67 17.57
N LEU A 218 -22.52 -8.97 18.40
CA LEU A 218 -23.98 -9.11 18.39
C LEU A 218 -24.59 -8.61 17.08
N TYR A 219 -24.06 -7.51 16.51
CA TYR A 219 -24.45 -7.03 15.19
C TYR A 219 -24.22 -8.11 14.13
N ASP A 220 -23.04 -8.74 14.10
CA ASP A 220 -22.71 -9.77 13.12
C ASP A 220 -23.58 -11.02 13.30
N THR A 221 -23.87 -11.37 14.56
CA THR A 221 -24.72 -12.51 14.91
C THR A 221 -26.16 -12.30 14.45
N LEU A 222 -26.74 -11.13 14.70
CA LEU A 222 -28.08 -10.77 14.22
C LEU A 222 -28.09 -10.64 12.69
N THR A 223 -27.08 -10.02 12.08
CA THR A 223 -26.95 -9.93 10.62
C THR A 223 -26.92 -11.33 9.98
N GLY A 224 -26.19 -12.27 10.57
CA GLY A 224 -26.17 -13.67 10.16
C GLY A 224 -27.53 -14.36 10.31
N LEU A 225 -28.18 -14.22 11.46
CA LEU A 225 -29.53 -14.76 11.70
C LEU A 225 -30.53 -14.26 10.65
N LEU A 226 -30.50 -12.97 10.33
CA LEU A 226 -31.39 -12.36 9.35
C LEU A 226 -31.05 -12.72 7.89
N GLY A 227 -29.97 -13.47 7.65
CA GLY A 227 -29.53 -13.84 6.29
C GLY A 227 -28.93 -12.67 5.51
N LEU A 228 -28.44 -11.63 6.20
CA LEU A 228 -27.98 -10.38 5.61
C LEU A 228 -26.45 -10.28 5.49
N SER A 229 -25.72 -11.37 5.78
CA SER A 229 -24.24 -11.38 5.75
C SER A 229 -23.67 -11.04 4.38
N GLY A 230 -24.27 -11.57 3.30
CA GLY A 230 -23.83 -11.27 1.93
C GLY A 230 -24.00 -9.80 1.55
N LEU A 231 -25.08 -9.17 2.01
CA LEU A 231 -25.31 -7.73 1.82
C LEU A 231 -24.28 -6.88 2.57
N ALA A 232 -24.00 -7.23 3.83
CA ALA A 232 -22.97 -6.54 4.62
C ALA A 232 -21.57 -6.68 4.00
N GLU A 233 -21.28 -7.82 3.38
CA GLU A 233 -20.03 -8.05 2.67
C GLU A 233 -19.96 -7.27 1.34
N ALA A 234 -21.04 -7.23 0.56
CA ALA A 234 -21.11 -6.40 -0.65
C ALA A 234 -20.87 -4.91 -0.34
N GLU A 235 -21.49 -4.37 0.72
CA GLU A 235 -21.21 -3.00 1.19
C GLU A 235 -19.74 -2.79 1.55
N ARG A 236 -19.11 -3.74 2.27
CA ARG A 236 -17.69 -3.66 2.65
C ARG A 236 -16.78 -3.64 1.43
N ARG A 237 -17.01 -4.53 0.46
CA ARG A 237 -16.21 -4.62 -0.77
C ARG A 237 -16.29 -3.33 -1.58
N LEU A 238 -17.50 -2.80 -1.77
CA LEU A 238 -17.69 -1.55 -2.50
C LEU A 238 -17.10 -0.33 -1.77
N ALA A 239 -17.22 -0.26 -0.44
CA ALA A 239 -16.56 0.76 0.36
C ALA A 239 -15.03 0.72 0.23
N LYS A 240 -14.43 -0.48 0.24
CA LYS A 240 -12.98 -0.66 0.02
C LYS A 240 -12.55 -0.14 -1.37
N VAL A 241 -13.37 -0.34 -2.40
CA VAL A 241 -13.12 0.21 -3.74
C VAL A 241 -13.15 1.74 -3.73
N CYS A 242 -14.18 2.34 -3.13
CA CYS A 242 -14.27 3.80 -2.99
C CYS A 242 -13.06 4.38 -2.23
N ASP A 243 -12.65 3.76 -1.12
CA ASP A 243 -11.47 4.17 -0.35
C ASP A 243 -10.18 4.11 -1.17
N GLY A 244 -10.01 3.07 -1.99
CA GLY A 244 -8.87 2.91 -2.89
C GLY A 244 -8.83 3.99 -3.98
N LEU A 245 -9.97 4.26 -4.61
CA LEU A 245 -10.11 5.31 -5.62
C LEU A 245 -9.91 6.72 -5.04
N ALA A 246 -10.43 6.99 -3.84
CA ALA A 246 -10.22 8.25 -3.14
C ALA A 246 -8.74 8.49 -2.82
N LYS A 247 -8.01 7.44 -2.38
CA LYS A 247 -6.55 7.54 -2.16
C LYS A 247 -5.80 7.86 -3.45
N ARG A 248 -6.15 7.24 -4.58
CA ARG A 248 -5.55 7.54 -5.89
C ARG A 248 -5.84 8.97 -6.33
N ARG A 249 -7.10 9.42 -6.24
CA ARG A 249 -7.52 10.80 -6.50
C ARG A 249 -6.71 11.83 -5.68
N ASP A 250 -6.47 11.53 -4.40
CA ASP A 250 -5.85 12.48 -3.47
C ASP A 250 -4.31 12.41 -3.46
N ARG A 251 -3.70 11.40 -4.08
CA ARG A 251 -2.24 11.19 -4.06
C ARG A 251 -1.45 12.38 -4.62
N PRO A 252 -1.76 12.93 -5.81
CA PRO A 252 -0.98 14.02 -6.41
C PRO A 252 -0.95 15.28 -5.54
N SER A 253 -2.07 15.60 -4.86
CA SER A 253 -2.15 16.79 -4.00
C SER A 253 -1.28 16.65 -2.75
N ARG A 254 -1.09 15.43 -2.23
CA ARG A 254 -0.19 15.15 -1.10
C ARG A 254 1.28 15.23 -1.49
N GLU A 255 1.62 14.76 -2.68
CA GLU A 255 3.00 14.69 -3.17
C GLU A 255 3.48 16.02 -3.78
N LEU A 256 2.56 16.87 -4.27
CA LEU A 256 2.87 18.13 -4.94
C LEU A 256 3.77 19.06 -4.09
N ARG A 257 3.58 19.10 -2.77
CA ARG A 257 4.42 19.93 -1.88
C ARG A 257 5.90 19.51 -1.97
N TYR A 258 6.17 18.21 -1.88
CA TYR A 258 7.54 17.68 -1.89
C TYR A 258 8.21 17.90 -3.24
N LEU A 259 7.46 17.73 -4.34
CA LEU A 259 7.93 18.02 -5.69
C LEU A 259 8.27 19.51 -5.86
N LEU A 260 7.40 20.42 -5.39
CA LEU A 260 7.65 21.86 -5.47
C LEU A 260 8.88 22.28 -4.66
N ASP A 261 9.09 21.69 -3.48
CA ASP A 261 10.27 21.97 -2.65
C ASP A 261 11.56 21.50 -3.35
N ALA A 262 11.55 20.31 -3.96
CA ALA A 262 12.67 19.79 -4.74
C ALA A 262 12.98 20.67 -5.98
N LEU A 263 11.96 21.05 -6.74
CA LEU A 263 12.13 21.90 -7.92
C LEU A 263 12.63 23.31 -7.57
N ARG A 264 12.15 23.90 -6.46
CA ARG A 264 12.61 25.23 -6.00
C ARG A 264 14.04 25.26 -5.49
N ALA A 265 14.60 24.11 -5.11
CA ALA A 265 15.99 23.99 -4.68
C ALA A 265 16.97 23.92 -5.86
N SER A 266 16.48 23.77 -7.10
CA SER A 266 17.28 23.69 -8.30
C SER A 266 17.35 25.04 -9.02
N ASP A 267 18.54 25.39 -9.49
CA ASP A 267 18.78 26.57 -10.34
C ASP A 267 18.53 26.29 -11.83
N ASP A 268 18.08 25.08 -12.20
CA ASP A 268 17.82 24.73 -13.59
C ASP A 268 16.63 25.55 -14.16
N PRO A 269 16.77 26.20 -15.34
CA PRO A 269 15.68 26.98 -15.94
C PRO A 269 14.38 26.19 -16.13
N ARG A 270 14.49 24.88 -16.40
CA ARG A 270 13.34 23.99 -16.54
C ARG A 270 12.64 23.80 -15.20
N ALA A 271 13.38 23.67 -14.10
CA ALA A 271 12.79 23.56 -12.76
C ALA A 271 11.99 24.82 -12.38
N VAL A 272 12.53 26.01 -12.70
CA VAL A 272 11.83 27.28 -12.50
C VAL A 272 10.53 27.32 -13.32
N GLN A 273 10.58 26.91 -14.59
CA GLN A 273 9.40 26.85 -15.45
C GLN A 273 8.38 25.80 -14.97
N ALA A 274 8.83 24.64 -14.49
CA ALA A 274 7.96 23.61 -13.90
C ALA A 274 7.20 24.16 -12.68
N VAL A 275 7.86 24.89 -11.78
CA VAL A 275 7.22 25.53 -10.62
C VAL A 275 6.16 26.54 -11.05
N GLN A 276 6.44 27.36 -12.07
CA GLN A 276 5.47 28.32 -12.61
C GLN A 276 4.22 27.61 -13.16
N LEU A 277 4.39 26.55 -13.94
CA LEU A 277 3.30 25.77 -14.50
C LEU A 277 2.50 25.01 -13.42
N LEU A 278 3.17 24.46 -12.41
CA LEU A 278 2.53 23.73 -11.30
C LEU A 278 1.80 24.64 -10.30
N THR A 279 2.12 25.93 -10.27
CA THR A 279 1.46 26.91 -9.38
C THR A 279 0.47 27.82 -10.11
N ALA A 280 0.33 27.65 -11.42
CA ALA A 280 -0.65 28.36 -12.22
C ALA A 280 -2.09 27.96 -11.85
N SER A 281 -3.04 28.82 -12.17
CA SER A 281 -4.48 28.54 -11.98
C SER A 281 -5.00 27.42 -12.88
N TYR A 282 -4.26 27.08 -13.94
CA TYR A 282 -4.55 26.00 -14.87
C TYR A 282 -3.28 25.15 -15.08
N PHE A 283 -3.43 23.83 -14.95
CA PHE A 283 -2.34 22.88 -15.15
C PHE A 283 -2.25 22.48 -16.62
N ASP A 284 -1.25 23.01 -17.33
CA ASP A 284 -0.90 22.53 -18.67
C ASP A 284 -0.02 21.27 -18.55
N MET A 285 -0.69 20.12 -18.51
CA MET A 285 -0.06 18.80 -18.39
C MET A 285 0.87 18.49 -19.57
N ASP A 286 0.53 18.96 -20.78
CA ASP A 286 1.35 18.71 -21.97
C ASP A 286 2.62 19.54 -21.97
N ALA A 287 2.56 20.78 -21.49
CA ALA A 287 3.76 21.60 -21.28
C ALA A 287 4.69 21.00 -20.23
N LEU A 288 4.14 20.51 -19.10
CA LEU A 288 4.92 19.84 -18.06
C LEU A 288 5.56 18.54 -18.56
N ARG A 289 4.84 17.73 -19.36
CA ARG A 289 5.39 16.51 -19.98
C ARG A 289 6.52 16.82 -20.95
N ARG A 290 6.37 17.84 -21.81
CA ARG A 290 7.45 18.27 -22.72
C ARG A 290 8.71 18.65 -21.95
N LEU A 291 8.52 19.39 -20.86
CA LEU A 291 9.61 19.85 -20.02
C LEU A 291 10.30 18.70 -19.26
N ALA A 292 9.54 17.74 -18.73
CA ALA A 292 10.09 16.53 -18.11
C ALA A 292 10.83 15.63 -19.12
N SER A 293 10.37 15.60 -20.38
CA SER A 293 11.06 14.84 -21.45
C SER A 293 12.32 15.52 -22.00
N ASP A 294 12.62 16.75 -21.57
CA ASP A 294 13.78 17.49 -22.05
C ASP A 294 15.09 16.98 -21.43
N THR A 295 15.81 16.17 -22.19
CA THR A 295 17.15 15.66 -21.85
C THR A 295 18.28 16.57 -22.35
N GLY A 296 17.97 17.79 -22.77
CA GLY A 296 18.92 18.78 -23.25
C GLY A 296 19.83 19.30 -22.14
N PRO A 297 20.92 20.01 -22.51
CA PRO A 297 21.79 20.63 -21.53
C PRO A 297 21.08 21.79 -20.81
N SER A 298 21.38 21.97 -19.53
CA SER A 298 20.84 23.08 -18.71
C SER A 298 21.22 24.46 -19.27
N ASP A 299 22.43 24.56 -19.84
CA ASP A 299 22.91 25.72 -20.58
C ASP A 299 23.46 25.28 -21.96
N PRO A 300 22.68 25.47 -23.05
CA PRO A 300 23.08 25.12 -24.41
C PRO A 300 24.31 25.88 -24.92
N GLU A 301 24.51 27.13 -24.48
CA GLU A 301 25.63 27.97 -24.92
C GLU A 301 26.93 27.49 -24.27
N LEU A 302 26.92 27.31 -22.95
CA LEU A 302 28.04 26.72 -22.21
C LEU A 302 28.36 25.32 -22.74
N HIS A 303 27.35 24.47 -22.97
CA HIS A 303 27.55 23.13 -23.50
C HIS A 303 28.26 23.14 -24.87
N THR A 304 28.00 24.15 -25.72
CA THR A 304 28.72 24.34 -26.98
C THR A 304 30.20 24.69 -26.75
N VAL A 305 30.49 25.56 -25.78
CA VAL A 305 31.86 25.91 -25.38
C VAL A 305 32.60 24.67 -24.83
N LEU A 306 31.97 23.86 -23.97
CA LEU A 306 32.58 22.64 -23.42
C LEU A 306 32.94 21.63 -24.52
N ARG A 307 32.07 21.44 -25.53
CA ARG A 307 32.39 20.57 -26.69
C ARG A 307 33.61 21.08 -27.47
N ARG A 308 33.75 22.40 -27.61
CA ARG A 308 34.91 23.02 -28.28
C ARG A 308 36.18 22.87 -27.44
N LEU A 309 36.10 23.13 -26.13
CA LEU A 309 37.21 22.93 -25.19
C LEU A 309 37.74 21.50 -25.22
N ARG A 310 36.87 20.48 -25.18
CA ARG A 310 37.27 19.06 -25.24
C ARG A 310 38.14 18.72 -26.46
N ARG A 311 37.91 19.42 -27.58
CA ARG A 311 38.61 19.24 -28.87
C ARG A 311 39.75 20.23 -29.10
N LEU A 312 39.99 21.16 -28.17
CA LEU A 312 40.99 22.21 -28.32
C LEU A 312 42.39 21.60 -28.41
N ALA A 313 43.15 22.03 -29.42
CA ALA A 313 44.55 21.69 -29.60
C ALA A 313 45.43 22.90 -29.26
N VAL A 314 46.58 22.63 -28.67
CA VAL A 314 47.65 23.60 -28.37
C VAL A 314 48.96 23.04 -28.93
N PRO A 315 49.97 23.89 -29.21
CA PRO A 315 51.26 23.43 -29.72
C PRO A 315 51.84 22.26 -28.92
N GLU A 316 52.35 21.25 -29.61
CA GLU A 316 52.92 20.08 -28.97
C GLU A 316 54.23 20.40 -28.27
N ARG A 317 54.55 19.65 -27.21
CA ARG A 317 55.79 19.84 -26.44
C ARG A 317 57.03 19.71 -27.31
N THR A 318 57.03 18.71 -28.19
CA THR A 318 58.12 18.41 -29.13
C THR A 318 58.34 19.59 -30.05
N LEU A 319 57.29 20.03 -30.75
CA LEU A 319 57.34 21.19 -31.64
C LEU A 319 57.84 22.46 -30.94
N MET A 320 57.34 22.76 -29.74
CA MET A 320 57.82 23.92 -28.97
C MET A 320 59.30 23.77 -28.58
N SER A 321 59.73 22.56 -28.21
CA SER A 321 61.13 22.30 -27.83
C SER A 321 62.06 22.43 -29.04
N ASP A 322 61.61 21.99 -30.23
CA ASP A 322 62.35 22.12 -31.49
C ASP A 322 62.54 23.60 -31.85
N VAL A 323 61.47 24.41 -31.77
CA VAL A 323 61.55 25.86 -32.01
C VAL A 323 62.42 26.56 -30.97
N VAL A 324 62.31 26.21 -29.68
CA VAL A 324 63.19 26.77 -28.62
C VAL A 324 64.66 26.45 -28.89
N ASN A 325 64.97 25.23 -29.30
CA ASN A 325 66.33 24.83 -29.64
C ASN A 325 66.85 25.59 -30.87
N GLU A 326 66.00 25.80 -31.87
CA GLU A 326 66.35 26.55 -33.07
C GLU A 326 66.59 28.04 -32.78
N LEU A 327 65.73 28.68 -31.98
CA LEU A 327 65.90 30.05 -31.51
C LEU A 327 67.21 30.24 -30.72
N ARG A 328 67.50 29.34 -29.76
CA ARG A 328 68.74 29.37 -28.97
C ARG A 328 69.97 29.14 -29.84
N GLY A 329 69.88 28.22 -30.81
CA GLY A 329 70.95 27.97 -31.79
C GLY A 329 71.25 29.20 -32.64
N ALA A 330 70.22 29.81 -33.21
CA ALA A 330 70.35 31.03 -34.02
C ALA A 330 70.87 32.22 -33.18
N SER A 331 70.39 32.39 -31.95
CA SER A 331 70.88 33.40 -31.01
C SER A 331 72.38 33.25 -30.73
N MET A 332 72.84 32.02 -30.46
CA MET A 332 74.26 31.73 -30.22
C MET A 332 75.11 32.03 -31.47
N GLU A 333 74.65 31.62 -32.66
CA GLU A 333 75.38 31.88 -33.91
C GLU A 333 75.52 33.39 -34.20
N LEU A 334 74.46 34.18 -33.97
CA LEU A 334 74.52 35.63 -34.08
C LEU A 334 75.47 36.25 -33.04
N ALA A 335 75.44 35.79 -31.80
CA ALA A 335 76.34 36.26 -30.75
C ALA A 335 77.81 35.95 -31.07
N MET A 336 78.10 34.78 -31.66
CA MET A 336 79.45 34.41 -32.12
C MET A 336 79.89 35.21 -33.35
N ALA A 337 78.96 35.56 -34.24
CA ALA A 337 79.23 36.34 -35.44
C ALA A 337 79.50 37.83 -35.13
N ALA A 338 78.88 38.37 -34.09
CA ALA A 338 78.93 39.78 -33.73
C ALA A 338 80.37 40.32 -33.64
N GLY A 339 80.64 41.44 -34.33
CA GLY A 339 81.94 42.12 -34.33
C GLY A 339 83.03 41.44 -35.17
N SER A 340 82.74 40.28 -35.77
CA SER A 340 83.65 39.57 -36.68
C SER A 340 83.87 40.34 -38.00
N LYS A 341 84.87 39.90 -38.79
CA LYS A 341 85.08 40.44 -40.15
C LYS A 341 83.90 40.11 -41.08
N GLY A 342 83.29 38.93 -40.91
CA GLY A 342 82.13 38.51 -41.69
C GLY A 342 80.88 39.33 -41.37
N ASP A 343 80.71 39.74 -40.11
CA ASP A 343 79.60 40.58 -39.66
C ASP A 343 79.68 42.00 -40.23
N ARG A 344 80.88 42.61 -40.19
CA ARG A 344 81.12 43.88 -40.90
C ARG A 344 80.88 43.76 -42.40
N ALA A 345 81.32 42.66 -43.02
CA ALA A 345 81.09 42.41 -44.44
C ALA A 345 79.58 42.26 -44.75
N HIS A 346 78.82 41.56 -43.91
CA HIS A 346 77.37 41.39 -44.04
C HIS A 346 76.63 42.73 -43.96
N GLY A 347 76.95 43.58 -42.97
CA GLY A 347 76.37 44.92 -42.86
C GLY A 347 76.61 45.78 -44.10
N VAL A 348 77.84 45.78 -44.63
CA VAL A 348 78.16 46.51 -45.88
C VAL A 348 77.45 45.89 -47.09
N VAL A 349 77.35 44.57 -47.18
CA VAL A 349 76.62 43.88 -48.27
C VAL A 349 75.16 44.31 -48.28
N ARG A 350 74.47 44.28 -47.13
CA ARG A 350 73.06 44.70 -47.02
C ARG A 350 72.86 46.16 -47.44
N LEU A 351 73.74 47.07 -46.97
CA LEU A 351 73.68 48.48 -47.33
C LEU A 351 73.84 48.70 -48.84
N LEU A 352 74.81 48.02 -49.46
CA LEU A 352 75.05 48.12 -50.89
C LEU A 352 73.92 47.50 -51.71
N GLU A 353 73.36 46.37 -51.29
CA GLU A 353 72.21 45.74 -51.95
C GLU A 353 70.96 46.62 -51.89
N GLN A 354 70.64 47.19 -50.73
CA GLN A 354 69.53 48.13 -50.57
C GLN A 354 69.73 49.39 -51.40
N ALA A 355 70.95 49.95 -51.41
CA ALA A 355 71.26 51.14 -52.21
C ALA A 355 71.15 50.86 -53.71
N LEU A 356 71.61 49.68 -54.17
CA LEU A 356 71.51 49.25 -55.57
C LEU A 356 70.05 49.00 -55.96
N GLU A 357 69.26 48.34 -55.11
CA GLU A 357 67.84 48.09 -55.34
C GLU A 357 67.05 49.40 -55.41
N HIS A 358 67.33 50.34 -54.52
CA HIS A 358 66.71 51.66 -54.54
C HIS A 358 67.04 52.41 -55.84
N HIS A 359 68.32 52.46 -56.24
CA HIS A 359 68.72 53.07 -57.51
C HIS A 359 68.08 52.37 -58.73
N GLN A 360 67.92 51.04 -58.69
CA GLN A 360 67.25 50.29 -59.74
C GLN A 360 65.75 50.64 -59.85
N ARG A 361 65.07 50.85 -58.73
CA ARG A 361 63.66 51.26 -58.69
C ARG A 361 63.45 52.72 -59.07
N HIS A 362 64.43 53.58 -58.81
CA HIS A 362 64.38 55.03 -59.02
C HIS A 362 65.56 55.54 -59.86
N PRO A 363 65.65 55.16 -61.15
CA PRO A 363 66.81 55.47 -62.00
C PRO A 363 66.99 56.96 -62.30
N SER A 364 65.96 57.79 -62.08
CA SER A 364 66.01 59.24 -62.21
C SER A 364 66.70 59.94 -61.04
N GLU A 365 66.85 59.27 -59.90
CA GLU A 365 67.54 59.81 -58.72
C GLU A 365 69.02 59.44 -58.77
N THR A 366 69.85 60.42 -59.11
CA THR A 366 71.29 60.21 -59.35
C THR A 366 72.18 60.67 -58.20
N GLU A 367 71.61 61.06 -57.06
CA GLU A 367 72.34 61.49 -55.87
C GLU A 367 72.03 60.56 -54.68
N CYS A 368 73.05 60.26 -53.89
CA CYS A 368 72.89 59.44 -52.70
C CYS A 368 72.11 60.20 -51.63
N PRO A 369 71.00 59.66 -51.10
CA PRO A 369 70.19 60.37 -50.11
C PRO A 369 70.89 60.57 -48.76
N THR A 370 72.00 59.87 -48.49
CA THR A 370 72.74 59.97 -47.22
C THR A 370 73.93 60.93 -47.29
N CYS A 371 74.65 60.97 -48.41
CA CYS A 371 75.89 61.74 -48.53
C CYS A 371 75.97 62.61 -49.80
N SER A 372 74.89 62.69 -50.57
CA SER A 372 74.75 63.47 -51.81
C SER A 372 75.77 63.14 -52.92
N ALA A 373 76.50 62.03 -52.80
CA ALA A 373 77.44 61.58 -53.82
C ALA A 373 76.70 61.03 -55.06
N PRO A 374 77.25 61.17 -56.28
CA PRO A 374 76.59 60.70 -57.49
C PRO A 374 76.49 59.17 -57.56
N LEU A 375 75.25 58.66 -57.72
CA LEU A 375 74.89 57.25 -57.89
C LEU A 375 74.79 56.86 -59.38
N GLY A 376 75.75 57.28 -60.20
CA GLY A 376 75.76 56.95 -61.63
C GLY A 376 76.23 55.52 -61.95
N ALA A 377 76.31 55.19 -63.25
CA ALA A 377 76.74 53.86 -63.73
C ALA A 377 78.11 53.41 -63.16
N ASP A 378 79.02 54.35 -62.90
CA ASP A 378 80.33 54.08 -62.31
C ASP A 378 80.25 53.67 -60.83
N TRP A 379 79.31 54.26 -60.08
CA TRP A 379 79.02 53.85 -58.71
C TRP A 379 78.43 52.44 -58.70
N VAL A 380 77.46 52.16 -59.58
CA VAL A 380 76.85 50.82 -59.72
C VAL A 380 77.90 49.76 -60.04
N ARG A 381 78.86 50.04 -60.94
CA ARG A 381 79.97 49.11 -61.23
C ARG A 381 80.85 48.84 -60.01
N ARG A 382 81.22 49.89 -59.25
CA ARG A 382 82.05 49.74 -58.03
C ARG A 382 81.32 49.01 -56.91
N ALA A 383 80.05 49.35 -56.66
CA ALA A 383 79.20 48.68 -55.68
C ALA A 383 79.05 47.19 -56.01
N ASN A 384 78.79 46.83 -57.28
CA ASN A 384 78.74 45.44 -57.72
C ASN A 384 80.07 44.70 -57.56
N ALA A 385 81.21 45.34 -57.84
CA ALA A 385 82.53 44.74 -57.62
C ALA A 385 82.81 44.50 -56.12
N GLN A 386 82.44 45.46 -55.28
CA GLN A 386 82.57 45.35 -53.82
C GLN A 386 81.65 44.27 -53.25
N LEU A 387 80.41 44.14 -53.75
CA LEU A 387 79.53 43.02 -53.43
C LEU A 387 80.15 41.67 -53.80
N ARG A 388 80.71 41.52 -55.00
CA ARG A 388 81.39 40.26 -55.41
C ARG A 388 82.54 39.89 -54.47
N ALA A 389 83.27 40.88 -53.95
CA ALA A 389 84.38 40.64 -53.03
C ALA A 389 83.94 40.31 -51.58
N LEU A 390 82.88 40.98 -51.10
CA LEU A 390 82.42 40.85 -49.71
C LEU A 390 81.41 39.72 -49.50
N LYS A 391 80.64 39.32 -50.51
CA LYS A 391 79.64 38.23 -50.40
C LYS A 391 80.21 36.92 -49.85
N PRO A 392 81.37 36.40 -50.32
CA PRO A 392 81.95 35.19 -49.74
C PRO A 392 82.35 35.35 -48.26
N GLN A 393 82.78 36.55 -47.85
CA GLN A 393 83.17 36.84 -46.47
C GLN A 393 81.95 36.99 -45.54
N ALA A 394 80.83 37.48 -46.10
CA ALA A 394 79.56 37.66 -45.38
C ALA A 394 78.69 36.38 -45.34
N ALA A 395 78.96 35.37 -46.16
CA ALA A 395 78.07 34.24 -46.39
C ALA A 395 77.65 33.51 -45.10
N VAL A 396 78.60 33.22 -44.20
CA VAL A 396 78.32 32.52 -42.93
C VAL A 396 77.43 33.36 -42.01
N VAL A 397 77.70 34.67 -41.92
CA VAL A 397 76.91 35.58 -41.07
C VAL A 397 75.53 35.85 -41.68
N SER A 398 75.44 35.98 -43.01
CA SER A 398 74.16 36.10 -43.72
C SER A 398 73.26 34.90 -43.46
N ALA A 399 73.81 33.68 -43.53
CA ALA A 399 73.06 32.47 -43.21
C ALA A 399 72.60 32.44 -41.74
N ALA A 400 73.40 32.96 -40.80
CA ALA A 400 73.00 33.06 -39.40
C ALA A 400 71.83 34.06 -39.19
N TYR A 401 71.83 35.20 -39.89
CA TYR A 401 70.71 36.14 -39.88
C TYR A 401 69.44 35.55 -40.53
N GLU A 402 69.57 34.88 -41.69
CA GLU A 402 68.45 34.20 -42.35
C GLU A 402 67.86 33.10 -41.46
N ARG A 403 68.70 32.33 -40.77
CA ARG A 403 68.29 31.32 -39.80
C ARG A 403 67.56 31.93 -38.61
N ALA A 404 68.06 33.05 -38.07
CA ALA A 404 67.41 33.78 -36.99
C ALA A 404 66.02 34.32 -37.38
N ASP A 405 65.89 34.88 -38.58
CA ASP A 405 64.61 35.35 -39.09
C ASP A 405 63.63 34.19 -39.29
N ALA A 406 64.09 33.07 -39.88
CA ALA A 406 63.28 31.86 -40.03
C ALA A 406 62.85 31.27 -38.68
N ALA A 407 63.72 31.25 -37.67
CA ALA A 407 63.41 30.78 -36.32
C ALA A 407 62.36 31.67 -35.64
N ARG A 408 62.44 33.00 -35.84
CA ARG A 408 61.46 33.95 -35.33
C ARG A 408 60.10 33.77 -35.99
N ASP A 409 60.06 33.53 -37.30
CA ASP A 409 58.82 33.28 -38.02
C ASP A 409 58.16 31.96 -37.57
N GLN A 410 58.95 30.90 -37.34
CA GLN A 410 58.45 29.65 -36.76
C GLN A 410 57.87 29.86 -35.36
N ALA A 411 58.53 30.65 -34.52
CA ALA A 411 58.05 31.00 -33.18
C ALA A 411 56.73 31.79 -33.21
N ARG A 412 56.65 32.82 -34.06
CA ARG A 412 55.43 33.62 -34.26
C ARG A 412 54.26 32.77 -34.78
N PHE A 413 54.53 31.79 -35.64
CA PHE A 413 53.50 30.86 -36.11
C PHE A 413 52.87 30.05 -34.96
N LEU A 414 53.63 29.70 -33.92
CA LEU A 414 53.09 29.02 -32.74
C LEU A 414 52.19 29.93 -31.89
N MET A 415 52.36 31.25 -31.97
CA MET A 415 51.65 32.27 -31.18
C MET A 415 50.33 32.69 -31.85
N SER A 416 49.53 31.68 -32.22
CA SER A 416 48.20 31.91 -32.79
C SER A 416 47.26 32.59 -31.79
N PRO A 417 46.41 33.54 -32.25
CA PRO A 417 45.49 34.27 -31.39
C PRO A 417 44.48 33.33 -30.73
N ALA A 418 44.00 33.73 -29.55
CA ALA A 418 42.99 32.96 -28.84
C ALA A 418 41.69 32.83 -29.67
N PRO A 419 41.03 31.66 -29.70
CA PRO A 419 39.75 31.53 -30.39
C PRO A 419 38.68 32.44 -29.76
N GLY A 420 37.92 33.19 -30.56
CA GLY A 420 36.93 34.17 -30.04
C GLY A 420 35.75 33.58 -29.24
N TRP A 421 35.63 32.26 -29.15
CA TRP A 421 34.65 31.58 -28.28
C TRP A 421 35.21 31.19 -26.91
N LEU A 422 36.52 31.33 -26.69
CA LEU A 422 37.17 31.04 -25.42
C LEU A 422 36.91 32.21 -24.45
N PRO A 423 36.33 31.95 -23.26
CA PRO A 423 36.08 33.03 -22.30
C PRO A 423 37.41 33.68 -21.86
N PRO A 424 37.58 35.01 -22.02
CA PRO A 424 38.85 35.69 -21.72
C PRO A 424 39.19 35.63 -20.22
N GLU A 425 38.17 35.62 -19.37
CA GLU A 425 38.30 35.55 -17.91
C GLU A 425 38.67 34.16 -17.40
N SER A 426 38.60 33.12 -18.25
CA SER A 426 39.00 31.77 -17.83
C SER A 426 40.52 31.68 -17.65
N GLU A 427 40.98 30.77 -16.78
CA GLU A 427 42.43 30.52 -16.58
C GLU A 427 43.14 30.26 -17.92
N LEU A 428 42.52 29.46 -18.80
CA LEU A 428 43.04 29.19 -20.13
C LEU A 428 43.05 30.43 -21.03
N GLY A 429 42.00 31.26 -20.99
CA GLY A 429 41.93 32.52 -21.73
C GLY A 429 43.05 33.49 -21.34
N GLN A 430 43.27 33.66 -20.04
CA GLN A 430 44.34 34.51 -19.51
C GLN A 430 45.73 34.01 -19.90
N VAL A 431 45.97 32.69 -19.80
CA VAL A 431 47.27 32.09 -20.19
C VAL A 431 47.48 32.16 -21.71
N TRP A 432 46.43 32.05 -22.51
CA TRP A 432 46.52 32.19 -23.97
C TRP A 432 46.84 33.63 -24.38
N SER A 433 46.25 34.62 -23.71
CA SER A 433 46.59 36.03 -23.93
C SER A 433 48.07 36.30 -23.62
N LEU A 434 48.60 35.72 -22.55
CA LEU A 434 50.04 35.78 -22.25
C LEU A 434 50.86 35.05 -23.31
N TRP A 435 50.39 33.93 -23.86
CA TRP A 435 51.08 33.23 -24.94
C TRP A 435 51.21 34.11 -26.20
N GLU A 436 50.12 34.76 -26.59
CA GLU A 436 50.02 35.65 -27.74
C GLU A 436 50.95 36.87 -27.63
N SER A 437 51.15 37.42 -26.43
CA SER A 437 52.07 38.57 -26.23
C SER A 437 53.53 38.27 -26.57
N GLY A 438 53.90 36.99 -26.75
CA GLY A 438 55.22 36.61 -27.20
C GLY A 438 55.54 37.06 -28.63
N ALA A 439 54.51 37.35 -29.45
CA ALA A 439 54.70 37.74 -30.85
C ALA A 439 55.43 39.08 -31.00
N ASP A 440 55.34 39.92 -29.97
CA ASP A 440 55.98 41.23 -29.87
C ASP A 440 57.44 41.16 -29.38
N ILE A 441 57.94 39.98 -28.95
CA ILE A 441 59.31 39.81 -28.48
C ILE A 441 60.27 39.72 -29.69
N GLU A 442 61.24 40.64 -29.75
CA GLU A 442 62.22 40.68 -30.84
C GLU A 442 63.48 39.86 -30.55
N ASP A 443 63.89 39.78 -29.28
CA ASP A 443 65.07 39.04 -28.83
C ASP A 443 64.81 37.53 -28.85
N LEU A 444 65.74 36.78 -29.47
CA LEU A 444 65.58 35.34 -29.69
C LEU A 444 65.68 34.53 -28.39
N ALA A 445 66.48 34.97 -27.42
CA ALA A 445 66.65 34.26 -26.15
C ALA A 445 65.43 34.49 -25.24
N GLU A 446 64.94 35.73 -25.16
CA GLU A 446 63.69 36.08 -24.46
C GLU A 446 62.49 35.35 -25.08
N LEU A 447 62.42 35.28 -26.42
CA LEU A 447 61.36 34.56 -27.13
C LEU A 447 61.40 33.04 -26.84
N ALA A 448 62.61 32.46 -26.76
CA ALA A 448 62.78 31.06 -26.40
C ALA A 448 62.37 30.77 -24.94
N GLU A 449 62.70 31.67 -24.00
CA GLU A 449 62.26 31.56 -22.60
C GLU A 449 60.74 31.68 -22.47
N HIS A 450 60.13 32.63 -23.18
CA HIS A 450 58.67 32.79 -23.24
C HIS A 450 57.98 31.53 -23.75
N ILE A 451 58.47 30.95 -24.85
CA ILE A 451 57.91 29.71 -25.41
C ILE A 451 58.00 28.57 -24.39
N GLU A 452 59.12 28.44 -23.69
CA GLU A 452 59.33 27.36 -22.72
C GLU A 452 58.45 27.53 -21.46
N ALA A 453 58.40 28.74 -20.90
CA ALA A 453 57.71 29.03 -19.66
C ALA A 453 56.19 29.13 -19.86
N VAL A 454 55.75 29.98 -20.79
CA VAL A 454 54.33 30.23 -21.06
C VAL A 454 53.71 29.07 -21.82
N GLY A 455 54.43 28.44 -22.76
CA GLY A 455 53.93 27.27 -23.50
C GLY A 455 53.68 26.07 -22.59
N ARG A 456 54.49 25.88 -21.55
CA ARG A 456 54.23 24.87 -20.51
C ARG A 456 52.93 25.14 -19.75
N ARG A 457 52.71 26.40 -19.34
CA ARG A 457 51.48 26.83 -18.64
C ARG A 457 50.26 26.68 -19.54
N LEU A 458 50.37 27.08 -20.81
CA LEU A 458 49.31 26.96 -21.81
C LEU A 458 48.86 25.51 -21.98
N ARG A 459 49.82 24.57 -22.10
CA ARG A 459 49.51 23.15 -22.18
C ARG A 459 48.84 22.61 -20.93
N ALA A 460 49.33 22.99 -19.75
CA ALA A 460 48.73 22.56 -18.49
C ALA A 460 47.27 23.07 -18.36
N ALA A 461 47.04 24.36 -18.62
CA ALA A 461 45.70 24.96 -18.59
C ALA A 461 44.76 24.32 -19.62
N ALA A 462 45.26 24.03 -20.83
CA ALA A 462 44.46 23.37 -21.87
C ALA A 462 44.10 21.93 -21.50
N VAL A 463 45.01 21.18 -20.88
CA VAL A 463 44.73 19.83 -20.38
C VAL A 463 43.69 19.86 -19.26
N SER A 464 43.82 20.79 -18.30
CA SER A 464 42.83 20.95 -17.22
C SER A 464 41.45 21.30 -17.79
N ALA A 465 41.37 22.32 -18.64
CA ALA A 465 40.11 22.74 -19.26
C ALA A 465 39.46 21.62 -20.10
N ARG A 466 40.25 20.78 -20.78
CA ARG A 466 39.76 19.60 -21.51
C ARG A 466 39.19 18.54 -20.58
N ARG A 467 39.85 18.27 -19.45
CA ARG A 467 39.37 17.32 -18.46
C ARG A 467 38.07 17.80 -17.82
N ASP A 468 38.07 19.03 -17.31
CA ASP A 468 36.90 19.61 -16.64
C ASP A 468 35.70 19.72 -17.61
N ALA A 469 35.95 20.04 -18.88
CA ALA A 469 34.91 20.01 -19.91
C ALA A 469 34.43 18.60 -20.24
N SER A 470 35.29 17.58 -20.14
CA SER A 470 34.87 16.19 -20.36
C SER A 470 33.98 15.70 -19.23
N GLU A 471 34.37 15.96 -17.98
CA GLU A 471 33.58 15.61 -16.78
C GLU A 471 32.19 16.28 -16.82
N ARG A 472 32.11 17.58 -17.13
CA ARG A 472 30.82 18.29 -17.24
C ARG A 472 29.96 17.86 -18.44
N LEU A 473 30.56 17.22 -19.45
CA LEU A 473 29.81 16.68 -20.59
C LEU A 473 29.24 15.28 -20.32
N GLU A 474 29.63 14.61 -19.23
CA GLU A 474 29.09 13.29 -18.84
C GLU A 474 27.67 13.41 -18.26
N ASP A 475 27.40 14.45 -17.47
CA ASP A 475 26.03 14.86 -17.09
C ASP A 475 25.67 16.21 -17.72
N PRO A 476 25.21 16.22 -18.99
CA PRO A 476 24.82 17.45 -19.65
C PRO A 476 23.60 18.10 -18.97
N THR A 477 22.79 17.34 -18.23
CA THR A 477 21.55 17.83 -17.63
C THR A 477 21.77 18.61 -16.34
N GLY A 478 22.93 18.49 -15.70
CA GLY A 478 23.27 19.22 -14.48
C GLY A 478 22.35 18.89 -13.31
N GLY A 479 21.95 17.62 -13.17
CA GLY A 479 21.02 17.17 -12.13
C GLY A 479 19.52 17.29 -12.45
N TRP A 480 19.14 17.85 -13.61
CA TRP A 480 17.72 17.91 -14.03
C TRP A 480 17.07 16.54 -14.23
N SER A 481 17.84 15.53 -14.64
CA SER A 481 17.32 14.19 -14.95
C SER A 481 16.52 13.55 -13.79
N GLU A 482 17.00 13.68 -12.55
CA GLU A 482 16.30 13.16 -11.37
C GLU A 482 14.99 13.92 -11.10
N LEU A 483 15.02 15.25 -11.22
CA LEU A 483 13.83 16.10 -11.06
C LEU A 483 12.80 15.85 -12.17
N ALA A 484 13.26 15.57 -13.39
CA ALA A 484 12.43 15.23 -14.53
C ALA A 484 11.71 13.88 -14.33
N GLU A 485 12.37 12.89 -13.73
CA GLU A 485 11.76 11.61 -13.36
C GLU A 485 10.69 11.80 -12.29
N GLN A 486 10.99 12.57 -11.23
CA GLN A 486 10.03 12.89 -10.17
C GLN A 486 8.81 13.64 -10.73
N LEU A 487 9.03 14.64 -11.60
CA LEU A 487 7.96 15.36 -12.29
C LEU A 487 7.12 14.44 -13.17
N SER A 488 7.74 13.53 -13.92
CA SER A 488 7.05 12.54 -14.76
C SER A 488 6.17 11.61 -13.92
N GLY A 489 6.70 11.06 -12.83
CA GLY A 489 5.94 10.20 -11.92
C GLY A 489 4.74 10.93 -11.32
N TRP A 490 4.91 12.20 -10.92
CA TRP A 490 3.80 13.01 -10.43
C TRP A 490 2.75 13.29 -11.53
N LEU A 491 3.16 13.51 -12.78
CA LEU A 491 2.24 13.71 -13.90
C LEU A 491 1.41 12.47 -14.21
N ASP A 492 2.01 11.28 -14.08
CA ASP A 492 1.30 10.01 -14.22
C ASP A 492 0.28 9.82 -13.09
N ASP A 493 0.66 10.09 -11.84
CA ASP A 493 -0.26 10.08 -10.71
C ASP A 493 -1.38 11.11 -10.86
N ALA A 494 -1.08 12.31 -11.39
CA ALA A 494 -2.08 13.35 -11.66
C ALA A 494 -3.08 12.94 -12.75
N GLN A 495 -2.61 12.28 -13.81
CA GLN A 495 -3.48 11.70 -14.84
C GLN A 495 -4.35 10.59 -14.26
N ASP A 496 -3.76 9.71 -13.46
CA ASP A 496 -4.46 8.61 -12.79
C ASP A 496 -5.56 9.13 -11.84
N ALA A 497 -5.29 10.20 -11.11
CA ALA A 497 -6.24 10.84 -10.21
C ALA A 497 -7.48 11.39 -10.93
N LEU A 498 -7.33 11.89 -12.17
CA LEU A 498 -8.47 12.34 -12.97
C LEU A 498 -9.39 11.18 -13.34
N THR A 499 -8.82 10.08 -13.82
CA THR A 499 -9.58 8.86 -14.13
C THR A 499 -10.21 8.27 -12.86
N ALA A 500 -9.46 8.21 -11.75
CA ALA A 500 -9.97 7.73 -10.48
C ALA A 500 -11.15 8.57 -9.96
N ARG A 501 -11.13 9.90 -10.16
CA ARG A 501 -12.22 10.80 -9.77
C ARG A 501 -13.52 10.49 -10.50
N GLU A 502 -13.46 10.27 -11.80
CA GLU A 502 -14.65 9.95 -12.60
C GLU A 502 -15.27 8.62 -12.17
N VAL A 503 -14.43 7.61 -11.95
CA VAL A 503 -14.85 6.28 -11.50
C VAL A 503 -15.42 6.33 -10.07
N LEU A 504 -14.78 7.10 -9.18
CA LEU A 504 -15.18 7.24 -7.78
C LEU A 504 -16.61 7.76 -7.65
N ASN A 505 -17.00 8.77 -8.44
CA ASN A 505 -18.35 9.34 -8.37
C ASN A 505 -19.45 8.28 -8.58
N GLY A 506 -19.26 7.39 -9.58
CA GLY A 506 -20.19 6.29 -9.85
C GLY A 506 -20.21 5.23 -8.75
N ALA A 507 -19.05 4.89 -8.20
CA ALA A 507 -18.91 3.93 -7.11
C ALA A 507 -19.50 4.45 -5.78
N GLU A 508 -19.31 5.73 -5.46
CA GLU A 508 -19.89 6.38 -4.27
C GLU A 508 -21.42 6.46 -4.35
N ALA A 509 -21.97 6.82 -5.53
CA ALA A 509 -23.41 6.78 -5.75
C ALA A 509 -23.98 5.36 -5.54
N ALA A 510 -23.29 4.34 -6.04
CA ALA A 510 -23.67 2.94 -5.86
C ALA A 510 -23.61 2.51 -4.39
N LEU A 511 -22.56 2.92 -3.67
CA LEU A 511 -22.40 2.63 -2.24
C LEU A 511 -23.52 3.27 -1.41
N ASN A 512 -23.83 4.54 -1.68
CA ASN A 512 -24.89 5.25 -0.98
C ASN A 512 -26.25 4.59 -1.19
N TRP A 513 -26.56 4.21 -2.43
CA TRP A 513 -27.80 3.48 -2.73
C TRP A 513 -27.85 2.12 -2.06
N LEU A 514 -26.79 1.31 -2.22
CA LEU A 514 -26.73 -0.05 -1.65
C LEU A 514 -26.92 -0.02 -0.14
N SER A 515 -26.30 0.97 0.51
CA SER A 515 -26.41 1.10 1.94
C SER A 515 -27.75 1.58 2.44
N GLU A 516 -28.46 2.42 1.68
CA GLU A 516 -29.83 2.78 2.01
C GLU A 516 -30.76 1.57 1.87
N GLN A 517 -30.61 0.79 0.81
CA GLN A 517 -31.35 -0.46 0.65
C GLN A 517 -31.03 -1.46 1.76
N ALA A 518 -29.77 -1.58 2.15
CA ALA A 518 -29.35 -2.43 3.25
C ALA A 518 -29.91 -1.95 4.59
N ARG A 519 -30.12 -0.65 4.80
CA ARG A 519 -30.79 -0.11 5.98
C ARG A 519 -32.26 -0.55 6.01
N ILE A 520 -32.98 -0.40 4.91
CA ILE A 520 -34.40 -0.78 4.77
C ILE A 520 -34.59 -2.29 5.01
N LEU A 521 -33.79 -3.13 4.34
CA LEU A 521 -33.85 -4.59 4.48
C LEU A 521 -33.53 -5.06 5.91
N ARG A 522 -32.57 -4.41 6.58
CA ARG A 522 -32.27 -4.71 8.00
C ARG A 522 -33.46 -4.38 8.89
N GLU A 523 -34.06 -3.22 8.71
CA GLU A 523 -35.21 -2.76 9.50
C GLU A 523 -36.43 -3.70 9.32
N GLU A 524 -36.75 -4.06 8.07
CA GLU A 524 -37.83 -4.98 7.74
C GLU A 524 -37.65 -6.37 8.36
N ARG A 525 -36.45 -6.95 8.28
CA ARG A 525 -36.18 -8.29 8.84
C ARG A 525 -35.96 -8.31 10.34
N LEU A 526 -35.44 -7.24 10.92
CA LEU A 526 -35.21 -7.13 12.36
C LEU A 526 -36.51 -6.91 13.13
N GLY A 527 -37.49 -6.20 12.56
CA GLY A 527 -38.76 -5.85 13.22
C GLY A 527 -39.44 -7.01 13.95
N PRO A 528 -39.70 -8.17 13.31
CA PRO A 528 -40.30 -9.32 13.98
C PRO A 528 -39.47 -9.89 15.14
N VAL A 529 -38.14 -9.92 15.00
CA VAL A 529 -37.22 -10.40 16.04
C VAL A 529 -37.17 -9.42 17.20
N ALA A 530 -37.17 -8.12 16.94
CA ALA A 530 -37.22 -7.06 17.94
C ALA A 530 -38.52 -7.12 18.75
N ALA A 531 -39.67 -7.26 18.10
CA ALA A 531 -40.97 -7.40 18.78
C ALA A 531 -41.03 -8.65 19.68
N GLN A 532 -40.43 -9.77 19.27
CA GLN A 532 -40.34 -10.96 20.13
C GLN A 532 -39.38 -10.73 21.31
N ALA A 533 -38.26 -10.04 21.09
CA ALA A 533 -37.32 -9.69 22.16
C ALA A 533 -37.96 -8.76 23.19
N GLU A 534 -38.78 -7.80 22.77
CA GLU A 534 -39.58 -6.93 23.65
C GLU A 534 -40.55 -7.74 24.52
N GLN A 535 -41.24 -8.71 23.93
CA GLN A 535 -42.17 -9.58 24.67
C GLN A 535 -41.45 -10.46 25.70
N VAL A 536 -40.28 -11.02 25.35
CA VAL A 536 -39.48 -11.80 26.27
C VAL A 536 -38.94 -10.91 27.40
N TRP A 537 -38.44 -9.72 27.08
CA TRP A 537 -37.99 -8.73 28.05
C TRP A 537 -39.10 -8.35 29.04
N TYR A 538 -40.31 -8.09 28.54
CA TYR A 538 -41.49 -7.80 29.35
C TYR A 538 -41.78 -8.90 30.39
N ARG A 539 -41.68 -10.18 30.00
CA ARG A 539 -41.92 -11.30 30.91
C ARG A 539 -40.78 -11.51 31.91
N LEU A 540 -39.54 -11.23 31.53
CA LEU A 540 -38.37 -11.35 32.41
C LEU A 540 -38.34 -10.27 33.49
N ARG A 541 -38.79 -9.05 33.17
CA ARG A 541 -38.62 -7.89 34.08
C ARG A 541 -39.70 -7.68 35.13
N GLN A 542 -40.84 -8.39 35.03
CA GLN A 542 -42.06 -8.40 35.89
C GLN A 542 -42.53 -7.02 36.43
N GLU A 543 -41.73 -6.24 37.17
CA GLU A 543 -42.09 -4.95 37.80
C GLU A 543 -41.07 -3.79 37.59
N ARG A 544 -40.00 -3.95 36.80
CA ARG A 544 -38.98 -2.89 36.65
C ARG A 544 -39.34 -1.78 35.66
N HIS A 545 -39.05 -0.54 36.05
CA HIS A 545 -39.28 0.75 35.36
C HIS A 545 -38.59 0.94 33.99
N ILE A 546 -38.00 -0.12 33.43
CA ILE A 546 -37.16 -0.07 32.23
C ILE A 546 -37.85 -0.78 31.06
N ASP A 547 -38.37 -0.03 30.11
CA ASP A 547 -39.00 -0.56 28.88
C ASP A 547 -37.99 -0.61 27.73
N LEU A 548 -38.02 -1.70 26.95
CA LEU A 548 -37.33 -1.76 25.66
C LEU A 548 -38.27 -1.19 24.60
N GLN A 549 -37.87 -0.08 23.97
CA GLN A 549 -38.69 0.64 22.99
C GLN A 549 -38.36 0.26 21.55
N GLY A 550 -37.18 -0.30 21.31
CA GLY A 550 -36.77 -0.74 20.00
C GLY A 550 -35.34 -1.25 19.94
N MET A 551 -35.02 -1.93 18.84
CA MET A 551 -33.68 -2.42 18.54
C MET A 551 -33.35 -2.11 17.08
N ARG A 552 -32.18 -1.52 16.83
CA ARG A 552 -31.73 -1.09 15.50
C ARG A 552 -30.30 -1.55 15.23
N LEU A 553 -30.04 -2.00 14.01
CA LEU A 553 -28.70 -2.32 13.52
C LEU A 553 -28.12 -1.09 12.84
N ILE A 554 -27.13 -0.44 13.46
CA ILE A 554 -26.56 0.82 12.97
C ILE A 554 -25.06 0.74 12.71
N GLY A 555 -24.56 1.68 11.91
CA GLY A 555 -23.15 1.76 11.54
C GLY A 555 -22.71 0.70 10.52
N ARG A 556 -21.47 0.83 10.05
CA ARG A 556 -20.82 -0.06 9.08
C ARG A 556 -19.37 -0.29 9.47
N GLY A 557 -18.76 -1.36 8.95
CA GLY A 557 -17.35 -1.68 9.19
C GLY A 557 -17.02 -1.70 10.69
N ALA A 558 -15.97 -0.98 11.10
CA ALA A 558 -15.54 -0.92 12.50
C ALA A 558 -16.53 -0.19 13.45
N ARG A 559 -17.48 0.59 12.92
CA ARG A 559 -18.46 1.35 13.72
C ARG A 559 -19.82 0.64 13.87
N ARG A 560 -19.97 -0.58 13.34
CA ARG A 560 -21.22 -1.33 13.39
C ARG A 560 -21.56 -1.75 14.82
N ARG A 561 -22.83 -1.57 15.22
CA ARG A 561 -23.31 -1.90 16.56
C ARG A 561 -24.82 -2.13 16.56
N VAL A 562 -25.28 -2.90 17.54
CA VAL A 562 -26.71 -2.94 17.90
C VAL A 562 -27.00 -1.78 18.83
N GLU A 563 -27.97 -0.96 18.47
CA GLU A 563 -28.52 0.09 19.31
C GLU A 563 -29.83 -0.42 19.89
N VAL A 564 -29.93 -0.42 21.21
CA VAL A 564 -31.14 -0.82 21.95
C VAL A 564 -31.67 0.44 22.61
N ASP A 565 -32.88 0.82 22.23
CA ASP A 565 -33.57 1.98 22.76
C ASP A 565 -34.32 1.55 24.03
N VAL A 566 -33.99 2.18 25.15
CA VAL A 566 -34.53 1.84 26.47
C VAL A 566 -35.08 3.10 27.12
N SER A 567 -36.27 3.04 27.72
CA SER A 567 -36.84 4.13 28.52
C SER A 567 -36.94 3.77 29.98
N VAL A 568 -36.66 4.74 30.86
CA VAL A 568 -36.78 4.61 32.31
C VAL A 568 -37.96 5.48 32.77
N ASP A 569 -38.90 4.91 33.52
CA ASP A 569 -40.04 5.64 34.12
C ASP A 569 -40.90 6.44 33.12
N GLY A 570 -40.98 5.99 31.86
CA GLY A 570 -41.69 6.70 30.80
C GLY A 570 -41.05 8.03 30.36
N VAL A 571 -39.88 8.39 30.92
CA VAL A 571 -39.07 9.52 30.45
C VAL A 571 -38.17 9.02 29.32
N GLY A 572 -38.55 9.34 28.09
CA GLY A 572 -37.84 8.94 26.88
C GLY A 572 -36.59 9.77 26.64
N ASP A 573 -35.53 9.56 27.43
CA ASP A 573 -34.21 10.10 27.10
C ASP A 573 -33.42 9.06 26.30
N GLN A 574 -33.29 9.32 24.99
CA GLN A 574 -32.68 8.44 23.99
C GLN A 574 -31.15 8.29 24.18
N THR A 575 -30.74 7.56 25.21
CA THR A 575 -29.32 7.27 25.46
C THR A 575 -29.07 5.76 25.42
N SER A 576 -28.05 5.34 24.66
CA SER A 576 -27.68 3.93 24.55
C SER A 576 -27.46 3.34 25.93
N ALA A 577 -28.20 2.26 26.23
CA ALA A 577 -28.48 1.77 27.57
C ALA A 577 -27.39 1.06 28.41
N PRO A 578 -26.14 0.75 27.98
CA PRO A 578 -25.28 -0.12 28.79
C PRO A 578 -24.95 0.39 30.20
N GLY A 579 -24.96 1.71 30.42
CA GLY A 579 -24.58 2.30 31.71
C GLY A 579 -25.69 2.36 32.76
N LEU A 580 -26.94 2.06 32.39
CA LEU A 580 -28.12 2.19 33.27
C LEU A 580 -28.65 0.85 33.79
N LEU A 581 -28.20 -0.27 33.22
CA LEU A 581 -28.68 -1.62 33.57
C LEU A 581 -27.78 -2.26 34.64
N SER A 582 -28.42 -2.84 35.66
CA SER A 582 -27.76 -3.77 36.60
C SER A 582 -27.27 -5.03 35.89
N GLN A 583 -26.31 -5.74 36.48
CA GLN A 583 -25.75 -6.97 35.88
C GLN A 583 -26.83 -8.05 35.60
N GLY A 584 -27.89 -8.13 36.43
CA GLY A 584 -29.02 -9.05 36.23
C GLY A 584 -29.96 -8.64 35.09
N GLU A 585 -30.32 -7.35 35.01
CA GLU A 585 -31.09 -6.80 33.87
C GLU A 585 -30.36 -6.98 32.55
N PHE A 586 -29.06 -6.78 32.61
CA PHE A 586 -28.20 -6.95 31.47
C PHE A 586 -28.25 -8.39 30.91
N GLN A 587 -28.19 -9.37 31.81
CA GLN A 587 -28.30 -10.78 31.45
C GLN A 587 -29.70 -11.11 30.90
N ALA A 588 -30.75 -10.53 31.49
CA ALA A 588 -32.12 -10.67 30.99
C ALA A 588 -32.29 -10.10 29.57
N LEU A 589 -31.59 -9.00 29.24
CA LEU A 589 -31.61 -8.39 27.92
C LEU A 589 -30.92 -9.27 26.88
N ALA A 590 -29.78 -9.85 27.25
CA ALA A 590 -29.07 -10.78 26.38
C ALA A 590 -29.94 -12.01 26.05
N LEU A 591 -30.64 -12.56 27.05
CA LEU A 591 -31.59 -13.66 26.87
C LEU A 591 -32.79 -13.26 26.01
N SER A 592 -33.33 -12.05 26.19
CA SER A 592 -34.47 -11.57 25.40
C SER A 592 -34.12 -11.42 23.92
N ILE A 593 -32.88 -11.08 23.57
CA ILE A 593 -32.41 -11.01 22.18
C ILE A 593 -32.09 -12.40 21.62
N CYS A 594 -31.52 -13.30 22.43
CA CYS A 594 -31.03 -14.60 21.97
C CYS A 594 -32.12 -15.67 21.86
N LEU A 595 -33.10 -15.69 22.78
CA LEU A 595 -34.15 -16.72 22.79
C LEU A 595 -35.05 -16.71 21.54
N PRO A 596 -35.52 -15.54 21.03
CA PRO A 596 -36.31 -15.47 19.81
C PRO A 596 -35.65 -16.12 18.59
N ARG A 597 -34.31 -16.16 18.54
CA ARG A 597 -33.54 -16.80 17.45
C ARG A 597 -33.89 -18.27 17.27
N THR A 598 -34.27 -18.94 18.36
CA THR A 598 -34.72 -20.35 18.32
C THR A 598 -36.07 -20.51 17.64
N LEU A 599 -36.91 -19.47 17.64
CA LEU A 599 -38.28 -19.53 17.12
C LEU A 599 -38.39 -19.08 15.66
N VAL A 600 -37.33 -18.49 15.09
CA VAL A 600 -37.28 -18.04 13.69
C VAL A 600 -37.60 -19.18 12.71
N GLU A 601 -38.40 -18.86 11.69
CA GLU A 601 -38.74 -19.78 10.61
C GLU A 601 -37.47 -20.20 9.83
N GLY A 602 -37.46 -21.42 9.32
CA GLY A 602 -36.28 -21.99 8.64
C GLY A 602 -35.20 -22.55 9.58
N ASN A 603 -35.26 -22.33 10.90
CA ASN A 603 -34.29 -22.90 11.84
C ASN A 603 -34.41 -24.44 11.93
N PRO A 604 -33.39 -25.21 11.46
CA PRO A 604 -33.42 -26.68 11.45
C PRO A 604 -33.19 -27.29 12.83
N PHE A 605 -32.70 -26.54 13.80
CA PHE A 605 -32.48 -27.03 15.16
C PHE A 605 -33.76 -26.87 15.97
N GLY A 606 -34.41 -28.01 16.23
CA GLY A 606 -35.55 -28.12 17.12
C GLY A 606 -35.17 -27.98 18.59
N PHE A 607 -33.88 -27.89 18.92
CA PHE A 607 -33.36 -27.81 20.28
C PHE A 607 -32.52 -26.56 20.55
N LEU A 608 -32.42 -26.16 21.82
CA LEU A 608 -31.48 -25.17 22.34
C LEU A 608 -30.93 -25.67 23.68
N VAL A 609 -29.60 -25.64 23.83
CA VAL A 609 -28.92 -25.92 25.08
C VAL A 609 -28.51 -24.61 25.74
N LEU A 610 -28.95 -24.37 26.99
CA LEU A 610 -28.57 -23.22 27.79
C LEU A 610 -27.64 -23.67 28.93
N ASP A 611 -26.45 -23.08 29.02
CA ASP A 611 -25.51 -23.31 30.12
C ASP A 611 -25.50 -22.13 31.08
N ASP A 612 -26.08 -22.35 32.26
CA ASP A 612 -26.17 -21.43 33.38
C ASP A 612 -26.87 -20.10 33.07
N PRO A 613 -28.15 -20.11 32.65
CA PRO A 613 -28.86 -18.89 32.27
C PRO A 613 -29.23 -17.99 33.47
N VAL A 614 -29.19 -18.50 34.70
CA VAL A 614 -29.55 -17.76 35.92
C VAL A 614 -28.30 -17.17 36.55
N GLN A 615 -28.11 -15.86 36.40
CA GLN A 615 -26.91 -15.19 36.91
C GLN A 615 -27.16 -13.74 37.26
N ALA A 616 -26.73 -13.34 38.46
CA ALA A 616 -26.96 -12.01 39.01
C ALA A 616 -28.45 -11.58 38.95
N MET A 617 -29.37 -12.53 38.80
CA MET A 617 -30.81 -12.34 38.76
C MET A 617 -31.40 -12.43 40.16
N ASP A 618 -32.35 -11.55 40.46
CA ASP A 618 -33.21 -11.67 41.63
C ASP A 618 -34.26 -12.78 41.42
N THR A 619 -35.03 -13.07 42.47
CA THR A 619 -36.03 -14.15 42.45
C THR A 619 -37.11 -13.89 41.40
N GLU A 620 -37.61 -12.66 41.28
CA GLU A 620 -38.64 -12.28 40.32
C GLU A 620 -38.21 -12.49 38.87
N THR A 621 -36.97 -12.09 38.53
CA THR A 621 -36.41 -12.32 37.19
C THR A 621 -36.27 -13.82 36.90
N VAL A 622 -35.90 -14.62 37.91
CA VAL A 622 -35.83 -16.09 37.76
C VAL A 622 -37.22 -16.70 37.53
N GLU A 623 -38.26 -16.17 38.16
CA GLU A 623 -39.65 -16.58 37.90
C GLU A 623 -40.09 -16.25 36.48
N GLY A 624 -39.84 -15.01 36.04
CA GLY A 624 -40.08 -14.59 34.66
C GLY A 624 -39.33 -15.48 33.66
N LEU A 625 -38.07 -15.81 33.94
CA LEU A 625 -37.26 -16.70 33.12
C LEU A 625 -37.85 -18.11 33.06
N SER A 626 -38.30 -18.66 34.20
CA SER A 626 -38.94 -19.98 34.24
C SER A 626 -40.19 -20.04 33.35
N ALA A 627 -41.00 -18.99 33.34
CA ALA A 627 -42.19 -18.89 32.49
C ALA A 627 -41.83 -18.77 31.00
N VAL A 628 -40.81 -17.97 30.66
CA VAL A 628 -40.30 -17.84 29.29
C VAL A 628 -39.75 -19.17 28.77
N LEU A 629 -38.92 -19.85 29.56
CA LEU A 629 -38.35 -21.15 29.19
C LEU A 629 -39.44 -22.20 29.01
N ALA A 630 -40.43 -22.26 29.90
CA ALA A 630 -41.55 -23.18 29.76
C ALA A 630 -42.36 -22.90 28.49
N GLU A 631 -42.57 -21.62 28.14
CA GLU A 631 -43.25 -21.24 26.90
C GLU A 631 -42.47 -21.65 25.65
N VAL A 632 -41.19 -21.30 25.58
CA VAL A 632 -40.34 -21.69 24.44
C VAL A 632 -40.24 -23.22 24.35
N GLY A 633 -40.20 -23.90 25.50
CA GLY A 633 -40.25 -25.36 25.63
C GLY A 633 -41.50 -26.01 25.03
N ARG A 634 -42.62 -25.30 24.88
CA ARG A 634 -43.81 -25.82 24.17
C ARG A 634 -43.59 -25.97 22.66
N HIS A 635 -42.64 -25.23 22.11
CA HIS A 635 -42.38 -25.17 20.67
C HIS A 635 -41.03 -25.78 20.26
N ARG A 636 -40.06 -25.77 21.18
CA ARG A 636 -38.68 -26.23 21.00
C ARG A 636 -38.25 -27.12 22.16
N GLN A 637 -37.25 -27.95 21.94
CA GLN A 637 -36.60 -28.74 22.98
C GLN A 637 -35.58 -27.86 23.70
N LEU A 638 -35.81 -27.56 24.98
CA LEU A 638 -34.88 -26.79 25.79
C LEU A 638 -34.18 -27.70 26.78
N ILE A 639 -32.85 -27.59 26.82
CA ILE A 639 -32.01 -28.30 27.78
C ILE A 639 -31.23 -27.26 28.56
N VAL A 640 -31.61 -27.05 29.81
CA VAL A 640 -31.04 -26.02 30.67
C VAL A 640 -30.14 -26.67 31.70
N PHE A 641 -28.86 -26.35 31.69
CA PHE A 641 -27.96 -26.65 32.78
C PHE A 641 -27.91 -25.47 33.74
N THR A 642 -28.11 -25.69 35.04
CA THR A 642 -28.01 -24.61 36.03
C THR A 642 -27.44 -25.11 37.35
N HIS A 643 -26.73 -24.26 38.07
CA HIS A 643 -26.38 -24.53 39.46
C HIS A 643 -27.35 -23.88 40.45
N ASP A 644 -28.20 -22.99 39.97
CA ASP A 644 -29.14 -22.24 40.77
C ASP A 644 -30.47 -23.01 40.93
N THR A 645 -30.75 -23.43 42.16
CA THR A 645 -31.98 -24.19 42.49
C THR A 645 -33.24 -23.34 42.40
N ARG A 646 -33.12 -22.00 42.43
CA ARG A 646 -34.28 -21.09 42.34
C ARG A 646 -35.06 -21.29 41.04
N LEU A 647 -34.40 -21.70 39.96
CA LEU A 647 -35.07 -22.00 38.69
C LEU A 647 -35.97 -23.24 38.79
N SER A 648 -35.45 -24.34 39.33
CA SER A 648 -36.25 -25.56 39.55
C SER A 648 -37.37 -25.34 40.56
N ASP A 649 -37.11 -24.53 41.59
CA ASP A 649 -38.10 -24.19 42.61
C ASP A 649 -39.22 -23.33 42.02
N ALA A 650 -38.89 -22.36 41.16
CA ALA A 650 -39.86 -21.54 40.44
C ALA A 650 -40.73 -22.38 39.48
N LEU A 651 -40.14 -23.27 38.69
CA LEU A 651 -40.88 -24.15 37.78
C LEU A 651 -41.91 -25.01 38.53
N ARG A 652 -41.51 -25.61 39.66
CA ARG A 652 -42.40 -26.39 40.51
C ARG A 652 -43.50 -25.55 41.14
N ARG A 653 -43.14 -24.40 41.72
CA ARG A 653 -44.09 -23.51 42.40
C ARG A 653 -45.14 -22.96 41.44
N LEU A 654 -44.75 -22.62 40.22
CA LEU A 654 -45.65 -22.10 39.17
C LEU A 654 -46.39 -23.21 38.41
N GLY A 655 -46.14 -24.48 38.69
CA GLY A 655 -46.78 -25.61 38.01
C GLY A 655 -46.44 -25.70 36.51
N LEU A 656 -45.25 -25.26 36.12
CA LEU A 656 -44.82 -25.24 34.73
C LEU A 656 -44.25 -26.61 34.33
N PRO A 657 -44.58 -27.14 33.13
CA PRO A 657 -44.13 -28.46 32.69
C PRO A 657 -42.62 -28.46 32.43
N ALA A 658 -41.87 -29.22 33.22
CA ALA A 658 -40.44 -29.43 33.04
C ALA A 658 -39.99 -30.79 33.58
N ASP A 659 -39.04 -31.42 32.92
CA ASP A 659 -38.30 -32.59 33.39
C ASP A 659 -37.07 -32.12 34.18
N ILE A 660 -37.07 -32.30 35.50
CA ILE A 660 -36.01 -31.81 36.39
C ILE A 660 -35.13 -32.98 36.81
N ARG A 661 -33.83 -32.90 36.52
CA ARG A 661 -32.83 -33.92 36.82
C ARG A 661 -31.67 -33.35 37.62
N THR A 662 -31.06 -34.15 38.48
CA THR A 662 -29.86 -33.76 39.24
C THR A 662 -28.61 -34.41 38.66
N ILE A 663 -27.57 -33.63 38.44
CA ILE A 663 -26.25 -34.11 38.00
C ILE A 663 -25.24 -34.03 39.15
N ASN A 664 -24.58 -35.17 39.37
CA ASN A 664 -23.62 -35.36 40.45
C ASN A 664 -22.24 -35.72 39.90
N ARG A 665 -21.20 -35.38 40.65
CA ARG A 665 -19.81 -35.72 40.34
C ARG A 665 -19.05 -36.10 41.61
N ASP A 666 -18.25 -37.16 41.55
CA ASP A 666 -17.34 -37.54 42.63
C ASP A 666 -15.91 -36.96 42.45
N ALA A 667 -15.03 -37.26 43.41
CA ALA A 667 -13.65 -36.80 43.39
C ALA A 667 -12.81 -37.35 42.21
N MET A 668 -13.26 -38.44 41.57
CA MET A 668 -12.57 -39.10 40.46
C MET A 668 -13.16 -38.72 39.09
N SER A 669 -13.97 -37.64 39.04
CA SER A 669 -14.62 -37.21 37.80
C SER A 669 -15.60 -38.22 37.21
N ASN A 670 -16.13 -39.14 38.02
CA ASN A 670 -17.29 -39.92 37.61
C ASN A 670 -18.53 -39.05 37.75
N VAL A 671 -19.31 -38.97 36.66
CA VAL A 671 -20.49 -38.12 36.58
C VAL A 671 -21.71 -38.99 36.29
N TRP A 672 -22.78 -38.78 37.04
CA TRP A 672 -24.05 -39.49 36.86
C TRP A 672 -25.24 -38.55 37.06
N VAL A 673 -26.40 -38.93 36.53
CA VAL A 673 -27.62 -38.14 36.55
C VAL A 673 -28.78 -38.95 37.11
N GLU A 674 -29.55 -38.32 37.99
CA GLU A 674 -30.71 -38.91 38.67
C GLU A 674 -31.95 -38.04 38.39
N ALA A 675 -33.12 -38.66 38.25
CA ALA A 675 -34.39 -37.93 38.19
C ALA A 675 -34.76 -37.43 39.60
N VAL A 676 -35.39 -36.25 39.70
CA VAL A 676 -35.72 -35.60 41.00
C VAL A 676 -37.19 -35.71 41.35
#